data_AF-A0A2J4JPW7-F1
#
_entry.id   AF-A0A2J4JPW7-F1
#
_cell.length_a   1.000
_cell.length_b   1.000
_cell.length_c   1.000
_cell.angle_alpha   90.00
_cell.angle_beta   90.00
_cell.angle_gamma   90.00
#
_symmetry.space_group_name_H-M   'P 1'
#
loop_
_entity.id
_entity.type
_entity.pdbx_description
1 polymer ?
#
loop_
_entity_poly.entity_id
_entity_poly.type
_entity_poly.pdbx_seq_one_letter_code
_entity_poly.pdbx_strand_id
1 'polypeptide(L)'
;MKKRLFACLLAACLAVSVLVLPASAASLNNSAIQTAITLGAMDTSQTGSLDAAVTRGAFAKMLVSFSAYRESASQQGNLGTLYKDVPGSSQWAPYVRIAVQQGWMNGYTDGTFRPDNVVTLEEACTAALKLLGYKMTDLNGVFPTAQLNKAQELGLRNQLNRSQSEAMNYEDCALLLYNTLTANTASGSAYGTSLGFTVSNGQVDTSTVMLKSLKGPFVAAEGTQLPFTPVSIYRNDKVSASAELNRYDVYYYSESLQTVWIYTRKAAGRITAVSPSASAPTAVTVAGTSYQLGSTAVASKVSSLNGGGVGEVVTLLLGMNNEAADVITGAEADEVFYGVVQGAARSLVEDNGADVLQRVAVMCTDGVQRTVNVDKSLNYPKGWLVEICVTPEGESVSGIENKVVTGKVNADATALGSYALADDVQILDTTAEGVAGTVRPSRLAGTDLNLLNVRYYTLNEKGEIDRLILNDVTGDLWTYGVLDDIKNVAVNYSELQTLAKIISTGKSDSTDTQDKIVDDLKDVLVPTTSEVLWGVINGDILSTLWQKITANTDSLLSLGLRQVGSLVGEPYASIFRYIGGGATYVCYVNGSQVAFTTNVKYPVLVGGVAARRETTGSVRTMVQLMPMKIDQVGAASVMSNGTRFEMADDAQVYLWYKGQYYATKLTEVNSEGYYLTGWYDNFGCAAGKRVRVIVAVKKD
;
A
#
# COMPACT_ATOMS: atom_id res chain seq x y z
N MET A 1 12.84 -11.66 -1.44
CA MET A 1 12.09 -10.67 -0.63
C MET A 1 10.91 -10.04 -1.38
N LYS A 2 11.07 -9.64 -2.66
CA LYS A 2 9.96 -9.06 -3.47
C LYS A 2 8.70 -9.97 -3.54
N LYS A 3 8.85 -11.28 -3.75
CA LYS A 3 7.76 -12.30 -3.73
C LYS A 3 6.90 -12.35 -2.46
N ARG A 4 7.43 -11.96 -1.30
CA ARG A 4 6.69 -11.96 -0.03
C ARG A 4 5.88 -10.68 0.18
N LEU A 5 6.30 -9.56 -0.41
CA LEU A 5 5.50 -8.32 -0.47
C LEU A 5 4.29 -8.48 -1.40
N PHE A 6 4.44 -9.24 -2.50
CA PHE A 6 3.37 -9.56 -3.44
C PHE A 6 2.22 -10.38 -2.81
N ALA A 7 2.53 -11.32 -1.92
CA ALA A 7 1.52 -12.09 -1.21
C ALA A 7 0.73 -11.25 -0.18
N CYS A 8 1.44 -10.35 0.54
CA CYS A 8 0.81 -9.51 1.57
C CYS A 8 -0.13 -8.45 1.00
N LEU A 9 0.19 -7.86 -0.16
CA LEU A 9 -0.64 -6.81 -0.77
C LEU A 9 -1.93 -7.38 -1.39
N LEU A 10 -1.85 -8.56 -2.01
CA LEU A 10 -3.03 -9.26 -2.54
C LEU A 10 -3.91 -9.82 -1.40
N ALA A 11 -3.29 -10.36 -0.33
CA ALA A 11 -4.01 -10.80 0.86
C ALA A 11 -4.68 -9.62 1.61
N ALA A 12 -4.07 -8.44 1.61
CA ALA A 12 -4.68 -7.24 2.19
C ALA A 12 -5.91 -6.77 1.40
N CYS A 13 -5.89 -6.84 0.07
CA CYS A 13 -7.04 -6.51 -0.77
C CYS A 13 -8.22 -7.48 -0.56
N LEU A 14 -7.95 -8.76 -0.32
CA LEU A 14 -8.98 -9.76 0.02
C LEU A 14 -9.47 -9.66 1.48
N ALA A 15 -8.59 -9.26 2.41
CA ALA A 15 -8.95 -9.07 3.81
C ALA A 15 -9.94 -7.90 4.03
N VAL A 16 -9.91 -6.87 3.17
CA VAL A 16 -10.85 -5.73 3.26
C VAL A 16 -12.29 -6.14 2.92
N SER A 17 -12.51 -7.24 2.20
CA SER A 17 -13.85 -7.78 1.93
C SER A 17 -14.41 -8.72 3.02
N VAL A 18 -13.65 -9.07 4.07
CA VAL A 18 -14.10 -10.04 5.08
C VAL A 18 -14.15 -9.37 6.45
N LEU A 19 -15.37 -9.04 6.86
CA LEU A 19 -15.73 -8.51 8.18
C LEU A 19 -15.08 -9.28 9.35
N VAL A 20 -14.61 -8.47 10.30
CA VAL A 20 -14.12 -8.74 11.67
C VAL A 20 -14.69 -9.99 12.33
N LEU A 21 -13.83 -10.91 12.79
CA LEU A 21 -14.06 -11.72 13.99
C LEU A 21 -12.74 -11.92 14.79
N PRO A 22 -12.81 -12.07 16.13
CA PRO A 22 -11.67 -11.88 17.04
C PRO A 22 -10.61 -12.98 16.95
N ALA A 23 -9.35 -12.57 17.09
CA ALA A 23 -8.18 -13.43 17.03
C ALA A 23 -7.87 -14.09 18.39
N SER A 24 -8.12 -15.39 18.50
CA SER A 24 -7.27 -16.36 19.23
C SER A 24 -7.83 -17.77 18.98
N ALA A 25 -6.98 -18.73 18.62
CA ALA A 25 -7.31 -20.09 18.13
C ALA A 25 -8.03 -20.22 16.77
N ALA A 26 -8.76 -19.20 16.30
CA ALA A 26 -9.51 -19.21 15.02
C ALA A 26 -8.66 -19.02 13.73
N SER A 27 -7.35 -18.71 13.84
CA SER A 27 -6.55 -18.29 12.68
C SER A 27 -6.22 -19.42 11.71
N LEU A 28 -6.04 -20.66 12.19
CA LEU A 28 -5.74 -21.83 11.36
C LEU A 28 -7.00 -22.41 10.70
N ASN A 29 -8.12 -22.49 11.43
CA ASN A 29 -9.40 -22.92 10.84
C ASN A 29 -9.85 -21.95 9.75
N ASN A 30 -9.70 -20.64 9.98
CA ASN A 30 -9.94 -19.64 8.94
C ASN A 30 -9.00 -19.88 7.74
N SER A 31 -7.71 -20.14 7.96
CA SER A 31 -6.76 -20.43 6.87
C SER A 31 -7.10 -21.70 6.07
N ALA A 32 -7.54 -22.77 6.75
CA ALA A 32 -7.93 -24.03 6.14
C ALA A 32 -9.22 -23.87 5.30
N ILE A 33 -10.23 -23.20 5.84
CA ILE A 33 -11.48 -22.89 5.15
C ILE A 33 -11.20 -21.98 3.94
N GLN A 34 -10.40 -20.92 4.12
CA GLN A 34 -10.02 -20.03 3.02
C GLN A 34 -9.24 -20.76 1.94
N THR A 35 -8.34 -21.67 2.30
CA THR A 35 -7.63 -22.52 1.33
C THR A 35 -8.59 -23.43 0.60
N ALA A 36 -9.55 -24.05 1.30
CA ALA A 36 -10.55 -24.91 0.70
C ALA A 36 -11.47 -24.14 -0.28
N ILE A 37 -11.87 -22.92 0.06
CA ILE A 37 -12.61 -22.05 -0.86
C ILE A 37 -11.75 -21.67 -2.06
N THR A 38 -10.50 -21.25 -1.81
CA THR A 38 -9.55 -20.84 -2.86
C THR A 38 -9.28 -21.96 -3.87
N LEU A 39 -9.22 -23.21 -3.42
CA LEU A 39 -8.99 -24.37 -4.29
C LEU A 39 -10.29 -24.92 -4.92
N GLY A 40 -11.44 -24.29 -4.68
CA GLY A 40 -12.73 -24.75 -5.18
C GLY A 40 -13.22 -26.04 -4.53
N ALA A 41 -12.69 -26.39 -3.35
CA ALA A 41 -13.18 -27.49 -2.53
C ALA A 41 -14.50 -27.15 -1.83
N MET A 42 -14.68 -25.87 -1.47
CA MET A 42 -15.86 -25.33 -0.80
C MET A 42 -16.36 -24.07 -1.51
N ASP A 43 -17.66 -23.83 -1.44
CA ASP A 43 -18.29 -22.62 -1.97
C ASP A 43 -18.46 -21.58 -0.85
N THR A 44 -18.44 -20.28 -1.18
CA THR A 44 -18.54 -19.19 -0.19
C THR A 44 -19.84 -19.23 0.63
N SER A 45 -20.93 -19.73 0.05
CA SER A 45 -22.22 -19.92 0.75
C SER A 45 -22.16 -21.00 1.84
N GLN A 46 -21.20 -21.93 1.78
CA GLN A 46 -21.03 -23.00 2.77
C GLN A 46 -20.35 -22.51 4.05
N THR A 47 -19.81 -21.27 4.06
CA THR A 47 -19.24 -20.64 5.26
C THR A 47 -20.28 -20.36 6.35
N GLY A 48 -21.56 -20.24 5.98
CA GLY A 48 -22.67 -20.14 6.93
C GLY A 48 -23.15 -21.48 7.50
N SER A 49 -22.53 -22.61 7.13
CA SER A 49 -22.95 -23.96 7.53
C SER A 49 -21.75 -24.91 7.69
N LEU A 50 -20.67 -24.41 8.30
CA LEU A 50 -19.42 -25.16 8.49
C LEU A 50 -19.59 -26.41 9.36
N ASP A 51 -20.57 -26.39 10.28
CA ASP A 51 -20.93 -27.53 11.13
C ASP A 51 -21.74 -28.63 10.42
N ALA A 52 -22.17 -28.39 9.18
CA ALA A 52 -22.93 -29.37 8.42
C ALA A 52 -22.06 -30.59 8.06
N ALA A 53 -22.64 -31.78 8.20
CA ALA A 53 -21.98 -33.03 7.85
C ALA A 53 -21.66 -33.09 6.35
N VAL A 54 -20.45 -33.53 6.01
CA VAL A 54 -19.99 -33.66 4.63
C VAL A 54 -20.36 -35.03 4.09
N THR A 55 -20.99 -35.06 2.92
CA THR A 55 -21.29 -36.32 2.23
C THR A 55 -20.05 -36.86 1.50
N ARG A 56 -20.03 -38.15 1.19
CA ARG A 56 -18.92 -38.79 0.45
C ARG A 56 -18.69 -38.15 -0.93
N GLY A 57 -19.76 -37.71 -1.60
CA GLY A 57 -19.68 -36.98 -2.87
C GLY A 57 -19.02 -35.61 -2.69
N ALA A 58 -19.45 -34.84 -1.68
CA ALA A 58 -18.85 -33.56 -1.35
C ALA A 58 -17.37 -33.70 -0.94
N PHE A 59 -17.04 -34.72 -0.15
CA PHE A 59 -15.67 -35.01 0.23
C PHE A 59 -14.80 -35.41 -0.97
N ALA A 60 -15.35 -36.15 -1.95
CA ALA A 60 -14.64 -36.45 -3.20
C ALA A 60 -14.30 -35.17 -3.98
N LYS A 61 -15.23 -34.19 -4.06
CA LYS A 61 -14.95 -32.86 -4.62
C LYS A 61 -13.77 -32.21 -3.88
N MET A 62 -13.86 -32.12 -2.55
CA MET A 62 -12.80 -31.50 -1.73
C MET A 62 -11.43 -32.17 -1.94
N LEU A 63 -11.39 -33.49 -1.94
CA LEU A 63 -10.16 -34.27 -2.11
C LEU A 63 -9.49 -34.03 -3.47
N VAL A 64 -10.29 -33.99 -4.55
CA VAL A 64 -9.78 -33.71 -5.90
C VAL A 64 -9.28 -32.28 -6.02
N SER A 65 -9.99 -31.31 -5.42
CA SER A 65 -9.57 -29.91 -5.37
C SER A 65 -8.22 -29.71 -4.69
N PHE A 66 -7.90 -30.53 -3.69
CA PHE A 66 -6.60 -30.55 -3.00
C PHE A 66 -5.54 -31.41 -3.69
N SER A 67 -5.75 -31.80 -4.94
CA SER A 67 -4.83 -32.69 -5.68
C SER A 67 -4.22 -32.04 -6.93
N ALA A 68 -3.32 -32.76 -7.60
CA ALA A 68 -2.77 -32.37 -8.90
C ALA A 68 -3.82 -32.37 -10.03
N TYR A 69 -4.98 -32.98 -9.80
CA TYR A 69 -6.06 -33.15 -10.79
C TYR A 69 -7.20 -32.13 -10.62
N ARG A 70 -7.02 -31.09 -9.81
CA ARG A 70 -8.03 -30.06 -9.55
C ARG A 70 -8.60 -29.42 -10.84
N GLU A 71 -7.74 -29.20 -11.84
CA GLU A 71 -8.12 -28.63 -13.14
C GLU A 71 -8.67 -29.67 -14.13
N SER A 72 -8.56 -30.97 -13.81
CA SER A 72 -8.99 -32.06 -14.68
C SER A 72 -10.48 -32.37 -14.54
N ALA A 73 -11.13 -31.92 -13.46
CA ALA A 73 -12.55 -32.19 -13.20
C ALA A 73 -13.47 -31.55 -14.26
N SER A 74 -13.16 -30.32 -14.69
CA SER A 74 -13.90 -29.61 -15.76
C SER A 74 -13.68 -30.19 -17.16
N GLN A 75 -12.53 -30.85 -17.37
CA GLN A 75 -12.16 -31.45 -18.66
C GLN A 75 -12.77 -32.84 -18.88
N GLN A 76 -13.38 -33.45 -17.85
CA GLN A 76 -13.93 -34.80 -17.94
C GLN A 76 -15.29 -34.88 -18.62
N GLY A 77 -16.05 -33.79 -18.78
CA GLY A 77 -17.38 -33.79 -19.44
C GLY A 77 -18.37 -34.85 -18.94
N ASN A 78 -19.48 -35.05 -19.68
CA ASN A 78 -20.44 -36.13 -19.44
C ASN A 78 -19.95 -37.48 -19.99
N LEU A 79 -18.71 -37.88 -19.67
CA LEU A 79 -18.27 -39.25 -19.92
C LEU A 79 -19.09 -40.22 -19.05
N GLY A 80 -19.30 -41.46 -19.50
CA GLY A 80 -20.30 -42.39 -18.99
C GLY A 80 -20.32 -42.66 -17.46
N THR A 81 -21.40 -43.33 -17.02
CA THR A 81 -21.70 -43.66 -15.63
C THR A 81 -20.75 -44.72 -15.06
N LEU A 82 -20.01 -44.39 -13.99
CA LEU A 82 -19.10 -45.32 -13.30
C LEU A 82 -19.80 -46.14 -12.21
N TYR A 83 -20.75 -45.54 -11.50
CA TYR A 83 -21.56 -46.18 -10.45
C TYR A 83 -23.03 -45.95 -10.71
N LYS A 84 -23.88 -46.93 -10.35
CA LYS A 84 -25.32 -46.88 -10.65
C LYS A 84 -26.03 -45.69 -10.00
N ASP A 85 -25.53 -45.24 -8.86
CA ASP A 85 -26.03 -44.13 -8.04
C ASP A 85 -25.28 -42.81 -8.26
N VAL A 86 -24.32 -42.77 -9.20
CA VAL A 86 -23.65 -41.54 -9.65
C VAL A 86 -23.74 -41.45 -11.17
N PRO A 87 -24.89 -41.03 -11.73
CA PRO A 87 -25.05 -40.82 -13.16
C PRO A 87 -24.01 -39.83 -13.70
N GLY A 88 -23.62 -39.94 -14.97
CA GLY A 88 -22.65 -39.03 -15.60
C GLY A 88 -23.03 -37.54 -15.54
N SER A 89 -24.32 -37.22 -15.38
CA SER A 89 -24.85 -35.86 -15.20
C SER A 89 -24.84 -35.36 -13.75
N SER A 90 -24.45 -36.20 -12.78
CA SER A 90 -24.36 -35.82 -11.37
C SER A 90 -23.21 -34.84 -11.15
N GLN A 91 -23.42 -33.83 -10.30
CA GLN A 91 -22.37 -32.89 -9.88
C GLN A 91 -21.15 -33.58 -9.26
N TRP A 92 -21.34 -34.80 -8.70
CA TRP A 92 -20.26 -35.58 -8.09
C TRP A 92 -19.48 -36.43 -9.10
N ALA A 93 -20.04 -36.70 -10.28
CA ALA A 93 -19.50 -37.66 -11.25
C ALA A 93 -18.02 -37.41 -11.64
N PRO A 94 -17.58 -36.19 -12.01
CA PRO A 94 -16.19 -35.96 -12.39
C PRO A 94 -15.22 -36.18 -11.22
N TYR A 95 -15.60 -35.73 -10.02
CA TYR A 95 -14.75 -35.85 -8.83
C TYR A 95 -14.66 -37.28 -8.33
N VAL A 96 -15.79 -38.00 -8.28
CA VAL A 96 -15.83 -39.42 -7.91
C VAL A 96 -14.98 -40.24 -8.87
N ARG A 97 -15.04 -39.95 -10.18
CA ARG A 97 -14.24 -40.66 -11.18
C ARG A 97 -12.74 -40.48 -10.92
N ILE A 98 -12.28 -39.25 -10.71
CA ILE A 98 -10.88 -38.96 -10.44
C ILE A 98 -10.44 -39.64 -9.13
N ALA A 99 -11.20 -39.45 -8.05
CA ALA A 99 -10.87 -39.99 -6.73
C ALA A 99 -10.76 -41.53 -6.74
N VAL A 100 -11.59 -42.22 -7.55
CA VAL A 100 -11.56 -43.67 -7.69
C VAL A 100 -10.45 -44.14 -8.62
N GLN A 101 -10.24 -43.46 -9.76
CA GLN A 101 -9.15 -43.77 -10.68
C GLN A 101 -7.77 -43.65 -10.03
N GLN A 102 -7.61 -42.66 -9.16
CA GLN A 102 -6.38 -42.46 -8.37
C GLN A 102 -6.32 -43.34 -7.11
N GLY A 103 -7.38 -44.13 -6.85
CA GLY A 103 -7.45 -45.07 -5.73
C GLY A 103 -7.68 -44.44 -4.36
N TRP A 104 -7.94 -43.13 -4.27
CA TRP A 104 -8.13 -42.42 -3.00
C TRP A 104 -9.44 -42.81 -2.31
N MET A 105 -10.50 -42.99 -3.08
CA MET A 105 -11.80 -43.47 -2.60
C MET A 105 -12.24 -44.71 -3.38
N ASN A 106 -13.09 -45.54 -2.77
CA ASN A 106 -13.61 -46.76 -3.37
C ASN A 106 -15.15 -46.77 -3.27
N GLY A 107 -15.80 -47.32 -4.29
CA GLY A 107 -17.20 -47.74 -4.22
C GLY A 107 -17.36 -49.09 -3.53
N TYR A 108 -18.60 -49.51 -3.36
CA TYR A 108 -19.01 -50.75 -2.72
C TYR A 108 -19.09 -51.89 -3.74
N THR A 109 -19.05 -53.14 -3.23
CA THR A 109 -19.10 -54.36 -4.04
C THR A 109 -20.42 -54.55 -4.79
N ASP A 110 -21.47 -53.83 -4.40
CA ASP A 110 -22.78 -53.79 -5.06
C ASP A 110 -22.82 -52.87 -6.30
N GLY A 111 -21.72 -52.18 -6.62
CA GLY A 111 -21.62 -51.25 -7.74
C GLY A 111 -22.18 -49.85 -7.45
N THR A 112 -22.31 -49.47 -6.18
CA THR A 112 -22.69 -48.13 -5.71
C THR A 112 -21.50 -47.35 -5.13
N PHE A 113 -21.57 -46.02 -5.11
CA PHE A 113 -20.59 -45.16 -4.43
C PHE A 113 -21.12 -44.55 -3.12
N ARG A 114 -22.45 -44.41 -3.04
CA ARG A 114 -23.26 -43.78 -1.99
C ARG A 114 -22.84 -42.33 -1.74
N PRO A 115 -22.98 -41.44 -2.74
CA PRO A 115 -22.48 -40.07 -2.66
C PRO A 115 -23.11 -39.25 -1.54
N ASP A 116 -24.34 -39.57 -1.13
CA ASP A 116 -25.09 -38.81 -0.12
C ASP A 116 -24.87 -39.33 1.31
N ASN A 117 -24.18 -40.46 1.48
CA ASN A 117 -23.81 -40.93 2.81
C ASN A 117 -22.77 -39.98 3.42
N VAL A 118 -22.87 -39.75 4.73
CA VAL A 118 -21.92 -38.93 5.48
C VAL A 118 -20.56 -39.63 5.55
N VAL A 119 -19.47 -38.88 5.38
CA VAL A 119 -18.12 -39.39 5.52
C VAL A 119 -17.68 -39.40 6.99
N THR A 120 -17.10 -40.51 7.45
CA THR A 120 -16.57 -40.60 8.82
C THR A 120 -15.09 -40.20 8.88
N LEU A 121 -14.61 -39.91 10.08
CA LEU A 121 -13.21 -39.54 10.34
C LEU A 121 -12.20 -40.55 9.77
N GLU A 122 -12.43 -41.85 9.97
CA GLU A 122 -11.56 -42.89 9.46
C GLU A 122 -11.56 -42.98 7.92
N GLU A 123 -12.70 -42.75 7.28
CA GLU A 123 -12.80 -42.72 5.82
C GLU A 123 -12.03 -41.52 5.26
N ALA A 124 -12.23 -40.34 5.86
CA ALA A 124 -11.56 -39.11 5.46
C ALA A 124 -10.02 -39.19 5.65
N CYS A 125 -9.57 -39.67 6.82
CA CYS A 125 -8.15 -39.89 7.10
C CYS A 125 -7.53 -40.90 6.13
N THR A 126 -8.24 -41.99 5.82
CA THR A 126 -7.78 -43.01 4.87
C THR A 126 -7.58 -42.41 3.48
N ALA A 127 -8.54 -41.61 3.00
CA ALA A 127 -8.45 -40.97 1.70
C ALA A 127 -7.27 -39.97 1.62
N ALA A 128 -7.06 -39.16 2.67
CA ALA A 128 -5.93 -38.24 2.76
C ALA A 128 -4.58 -38.98 2.77
N LEU A 129 -4.46 -40.09 3.51
CA LEU A 129 -3.25 -40.93 3.51
C LEU A 129 -2.94 -41.51 2.12
N LYS A 130 -3.98 -41.95 1.39
CA LYS A 130 -3.81 -42.43 0.01
C LYS A 130 -3.42 -41.30 -0.94
N LEU A 131 -3.95 -40.09 -0.75
CA LEU A 131 -3.56 -38.91 -1.51
C LEU A 131 -2.06 -38.59 -1.34
N LEU A 132 -1.52 -38.80 -0.13
CA LEU A 132 -0.09 -38.68 0.19
C LEU A 132 0.78 -39.84 -0.34
N GLY A 133 0.17 -40.86 -0.95
CA GLY A 133 0.85 -42.01 -1.51
C GLY A 133 1.15 -43.14 -0.52
N TYR A 134 0.61 -43.10 0.71
CA TYR A 134 0.75 -44.21 1.65
C TYR A 134 -0.14 -45.39 1.25
N LYS A 135 0.42 -46.60 1.30
CA LYS A 135 -0.34 -47.83 1.06
C LYS A 135 -0.92 -48.33 2.37
N MET A 136 -2.22 -48.62 2.37
CA MET A 136 -2.90 -49.11 3.57
C MET A 136 -2.39 -50.50 4.03
N THR A 137 -1.79 -51.27 3.11
CA THR A 137 -1.16 -52.56 3.40
C THR A 137 0.12 -52.45 4.23
N ASP A 138 0.75 -51.28 4.22
CA ASP A 138 2.05 -51.05 4.83
C ASP A 138 1.90 -50.48 6.26
N LEU A 139 0.65 -50.27 6.70
CA LEU A 139 0.33 -49.78 8.03
C LEU A 139 0.24 -50.95 9.02
N ASN A 140 0.92 -50.80 10.16
CA ASN A 140 0.88 -51.80 11.23
C ASN A 140 -0.40 -51.65 12.07
N GLY A 141 -1.32 -52.62 11.97
CA GLY A 141 -2.51 -52.72 12.81
C GLY A 141 -3.79 -53.06 12.03
N VAL A 142 -4.92 -52.97 12.72
CA VAL A 142 -6.25 -53.18 12.14
C VAL A 142 -6.92 -51.86 11.78
N PHE A 143 -7.73 -51.87 10.71
CA PHE A 143 -8.58 -50.74 10.35
C PHE A 143 -9.69 -50.54 11.40
N PRO A 144 -10.01 -49.29 11.80
CA PRO A 144 -9.42 -48.03 11.33
C PRO A 144 -8.24 -47.53 12.16
N THR A 145 -7.91 -48.19 13.27
CA THR A 145 -6.89 -47.74 14.24
C THR A 145 -5.53 -47.48 13.58
N ALA A 146 -5.10 -48.34 12.65
CA ALA A 146 -3.83 -48.17 11.94
C ALA A 146 -3.77 -46.86 11.13
N GLN A 147 -4.86 -46.52 10.43
CA GLN A 147 -4.98 -45.30 9.63
C GLN A 147 -5.06 -44.06 10.51
N LEU A 148 -5.84 -44.12 11.60
CA LEU A 148 -5.95 -42.99 12.52
C LEU A 148 -4.61 -42.70 13.22
N ASN A 149 -3.87 -43.73 13.63
CA ASN A 149 -2.54 -43.58 14.22
C ASN A 149 -1.56 -42.98 13.21
N LYS A 150 -1.56 -43.46 11.95
CA LYS A 150 -0.67 -42.89 10.93
C LYS A 150 -1.03 -41.44 10.59
N ALA A 151 -2.31 -41.13 10.52
CA ALA A 151 -2.79 -39.76 10.31
C ALA A 151 -2.39 -38.84 11.47
N GLN A 152 -2.38 -39.34 12.71
CA GLN A 152 -1.88 -38.61 13.87
C GLN A 152 -0.37 -38.36 13.79
N GLU A 153 0.42 -39.37 13.43
CA GLU A 153 1.88 -39.29 13.27
C GLU A 153 2.29 -38.22 12.25
N LEU A 154 1.56 -38.13 11.14
CA LEU A 154 1.80 -37.14 10.07
C LEU A 154 1.21 -35.76 10.38
N GLY A 155 0.55 -35.58 11.53
CA GLY A 155 -0.09 -34.33 11.91
C GLY A 155 -1.37 -34.01 11.14
N LEU A 156 -1.94 -34.94 10.39
CA LEU A 156 -3.20 -34.75 9.66
C LEU A 156 -4.36 -34.43 10.60
N ARG A 157 -4.30 -34.98 11.82
CA ARG A 157 -5.30 -34.83 12.88
C ARG A 157 -5.06 -33.65 13.80
N ASN A 158 -4.08 -32.80 13.53
CA ASN A 158 -3.82 -31.62 14.34
C ASN A 158 -5.07 -30.72 14.36
N GLN A 159 -5.56 -30.41 15.57
CA GLN A 159 -6.76 -29.61 15.81
C GLN A 159 -8.08 -30.23 15.33
N LEU A 160 -8.09 -31.52 14.92
CA LEU A 160 -9.33 -32.27 14.67
C LEU A 160 -9.84 -32.91 15.97
N ASN A 161 -10.87 -32.30 16.56
CA ASN A 161 -11.52 -32.80 17.78
C ASN A 161 -12.62 -33.83 17.46
N ARG A 162 -12.26 -34.88 16.71
CA ARG A 162 -13.18 -35.95 16.32
C ARG A 162 -12.72 -37.33 16.78
N SER A 163 -13.68 -38.10 17.26
CA SER A 163 -13.53 -39.50 17.65
C SER A 163 -13.77 -40.42 16.47
N GLN A 164 -13.28 -41.66 16.58
CA GLN A 164 -13.55 -42.71 15.59
C GLN A 164 -15.06 -42.88 15.36
N SER A 165 -15.47 -43.10 14.12
CA SER A 165 -16.86 -43.26 13.68
C SER A 165 -17.74 -42.01 13.77
N GLU A 166 -17.19 -40.87 14.18
CA GLU A 166 -17.89 -39.59 14.06
C GLU A 166 -17.91 -39.09 12.61
N ALA A 167 -19.01 -38.42 12.26
CA ALA A 167 -19.16 -37.71 11.01
C ALA A 167 -18.22 -36.51 10.92
N MET A 168 -17.66 -36.28 9.73
CA MET A 168 -16.88 -35.08 9.45
C MET A 168 -17.80 -33.94 8.98
N ASN A 169 -17.57 -32.73 9.48
CA ASN A 169 -18.19 -31.52 8.96
C ASN A 169 -17.26 -30.78 7.98
N TYR A 170 -17.73 -29.68 7.39
CA TYR A 170 -16.96 -28.92 6.40
C TYR A 170 -15.69 -28.32 6.97
N GLU A 171 -15.73 -27.82 8.22
CA GLU A 171 -14.56 -27.28 8.91
C GLU A 171 -13.49 -28.35 9.13
N ASP A 172 -13.88 -29.52 9.65
CA ASP A 172 -13.00 -30.65 9.91
C ASP A 172 -12.40 -31.20 8.60
N CYS A 173 -13.19 -31.29 7.53
CA CYS A 173 -12.68 -31.71 6.22
C CYS A 173 -11.68 -30.70 5.64
N ALA A 174 -11.95 -29.40 5.76
CA ALA A 174 -11.05 -28.35 5.29
C ALA A 174 -9.73 -28.40 6.06
N LEU A 175 -9.80 -28.55 7.39
CA LEU A 175 -8.62 -28.65 8.26
C LEU A 175 -7.79 -29.90 7.96
N LEU A 176 -8.43 -31.06 7.78
CA LEU A 176 -7.74 -32.30 7.40
C LEU A 176 -6.95 -32.13 6.09
N LEU A 177 -7.58 -31.57 5.06
CA LEU A 177 -6.97 -31.41 3.74
C LEU A 177 -5.90 -30.30 3.74
N TYR A 178 -6.09 -29.25 4.53
CA TYR A 178 -5.06 -28.24 4.78
C TYR A 178 -3.82 -28.85 5.45
N ASN A 179 -4.01 -29.65 6.51
CA ASN A 179 -2.91 -30.38 7.15
C ASN A 179 -2.23 -31.32 6.15
N THR A 180 -2.99 -31.94 5.25
CA THR A 180 -2.46 -32.81 4.19
C THR A 180 -1.48 -32.08 3.27
N LEU A 181 -1.70 -30.80 2.94
CA LEU A 181 -0.74 -30.00 2.16
C LEU A 181 0.59 -29.80 2.88
N THR A 182 0.59 -29.80 4.22
CA THR A 182 1.80 -29.61 5.03
C THR A 182 2.49 -30.93 5.40
N ALA A 183 1.78 -32.05 5.30
CA ALA A 183 2.29 -33.37 5.66
C ALA A 183 3.29 -33.90 4.62
N ASN A 184 4.21 -34.73 5.09
CA ASN A 184 5.15 -35.43 4.23
C ASN A 184 4.43 -36.55 3.47
N THR A 185 4.70 -36.64 2.16
CA THR A 185 4.31 -37.78 1.33
C THR A 185 5.12 -39.02 1.71
N ALA A 186 4.71 -40.19 1.20
CA ALA A 186 5.50 -41.42 1.33
C ALA A 186 6.94 -41.29 0.74
N SER A 187 7.18 -40.32 -0.14
CA SER A 187 8.50 -39.99 -0.70
C SER A 187 9.32 -39.00 0.15
N GLY A 188 8.81 -38.57 1.30
CA GLY A 188 9.52 -37.75 2.28
C GLY A 188 9.48 -36.24 2.05
N SER A 189 8.78 -35.76 1.03
CA SER A 189 8.62 -34.32 0.74
C SER A 189 7.24 -33.82 1.19
N ALA A 190 7.15 -32.55 1.61
CA ALA A 190 5.85 -31.94 1.89
C ALA A 190 4.95 -31.97 0.65
N TYR A 191 3.72 -32.45 0.80
CA TYR A 191 2.79 -32.66 -0.30
C TYR A 191 2.47 -31.38 -1.08
N GLY A 192 2.30 -30.26 -0.37
CA GLY A 192 2.04 -28.95 -0.97
C GLY A 192 3.12 -28.54 -1.98
N THR A 193 4.38 -28.90 -1.74
CA THR A 193 5.48 -28.63 -2.67
C THR A 193 5.28 -29.35 -4.01
N SER A 194 4.70 -30.57 -4.01
CA SER A 194 4.40 -31.32 -5.23
C SER A 194 3.28 -30.68 -6.07
N LEU A 195 2.40 -29.92 -5.41
CA LEU A 195 1.33 -29.15 -6.04
C LEU A 195 1.75 -27.72 -6.42
N GLY A 196 2.99 -27.34 -6.11
CA GLY A 196 3.56 -26.03 -6.42
C GLY A 196 3.33 -24.96 -5.35
N PHE A 197 2.85 -25.32 -4.15
CA PHE A 197 2.80 -24.41 -3.01
C PHE A 197 4.17 -24.23 -2.38
N THR A 198 4.45 -23.05 -1.81
CA THR A 198 5.60 -22.88 -0.92
C THR A 198 5.17 -23.20 0.50
N VAL A 199 5.78 -24.23 1.11
CA VAL A 199 5.53 -24.58 2.52
C VAL A 199 6.69 -24.03 3.36
N SER A 200 6.38 -23.15 4.31
CA SER A 200 7.37 -22.57 5.24
C SER A 200 6.80 -22.55 6.65
N ASN A 201 7.56 -23.04 7.65
CA ASN A 201 7.13 -23.16 9.05
C ASN A 201 5.76 -23.84 9.27
N GLY A 202 5.42 -24.86 8.46
CA GLY A 202 4.13 -25.57 8.59
C GLY A 202 2.90 -24.78 8.14
N GLN A 203 3.08 -23.68 7.40
CA GLN A 203 2.00 -22.95 6.72
C GLN A 203 2.17 -23.02 5.20
N VAL A 204 1.04 -23.15 4.50
CA VAL A 204 0.97 -23.19 3.03
C VAL A 204 0.77 -21.78 2.50
N ASP A 205 1.70 -21.30 1.68
CA ASP A 205 1.56 -20.02 0.98
C ASP A 205 0.74 -20.22 -0.32
N THR A 206 -0.58 -20.01 -0.21
CA THR A 206 -1.57 -20.18 -1.31
C THR A 206 -1.40 -19.16 -2.44
N SER A 207 -0.69 -18.05 -2.20
CA SER A 207 -0.47 -16.97 -3.18
C SER A 207 0.25 -17.45 -4.45
N THR A 208 1.09 -18.49 -4.33
CA THR A 208 1.84 -19.07 -5.45
C THR A 208 0.99 -19.87 -6.45
N VAL A 209 -0.17 -20.38 -6.01
CA VAL A 209 -1.12 -21.10 -6.88
C VAL A 209 -2.12 -20.14 -7.52
N MET A 210 -2.55 -19.08 -6.81
CA MET A 210 -3.39 -18.03 -7.39
C MET A 210 -2.72 -17.34 -8.60
N LEU A 211 -1.39 -17.22 -8.58
CA LEU A 211 -0.61 -16.65 -9.69
C LEU A 211 -0.40 -17.59 -10.88
N LYS A 212 -0.52 -18.92 -10.71
CA LYS A 212 -0.38 -19.88 -11.83
C LYS A 212 -1.66 -20.01 -12.67
N SER A 213 -2.81 -19.70 -12.09
CA SER A 213 -4.10 -19.67 -12.78
C SER A 213 -4.36 -18.35 -13.51
N LEU A 214 -3.47 -17.37 -13.35
CA LEU A 214 -3.55 -16.06 -13.98
C LEU A 214 -3.16 -16.15 -15.46
N LYS A 215 -4.08 -15.77 -16.35
CA LYS A 215 -3.87 -15.65 -17.79
C LYS A 215 -3.64 -14.17 -18.14
N GLY A 216 -2.66 -13.90 -18.99
CA GLY A 216 -2.28 -12.55 -19.43
C GLY A 216 -0.76 -12.35 -19.42
N PRO A 217 -0.26 -11.15 -19.75
CA PRO A 217 -1.03 -9.97 -20.14
C PRO A 217 -1.71 -10.12 -21.51
N PHE A 218 -2.92 -9.58 -21.65
CA PHE A 218 -3.61 -9.37 -22.92
C PHE A 218 -3.87 -7.88 -23.12
N VAL A 219 -3.91 -7.43 -24.37
CA VAL A 219 -4.31 -6.06 -24.72
C VAL A 219 -5.64 -6.10 -25.44
N ALA A 220 -6.62 -5.35 -24.92
CA ALA A 220 -7.95 -5.29 -25.48
C ALA A 220 -7.96 -4.49 -26.79
N ALA A 221 -8.52 -5.09 -27.83
CA ALA A 221 -8.98 -4.40 -29.02
C ALA A 221 -10.42 -3.92 -28.85
N GLU A 222 -10.90 -3.10 -29.78
CA GLU A 222 -12.30 -2.67 -29.80
C GLU A 222 -13.25 -3.88 -29.88
N GLY A 223 -14.21 -3.95 -28.96
CA GLY A 223 -15.18 -5.07 -28.89
C GLY A 223 -14.67 -6.37 -28.24
N THR A 224 -13.51 -6.34 -27.56
CA THR A 224 -12.98 -7.52 -26.85
C THR A 224 -13.96 -8.04 -25.80
N GLN A 225 -14.22 -9.35 -25.79
CA GLN A 225 -15.08 -10.02 -24.80
C GLN A 225 -14.27 -10.94 -23.89
N LEU A 226 -14.61 -10.95 -22.60
CA LEU A 226 -14.01 -11.87 -21.62
C LEU A 226 -14.52 -13.31 -21.83
N PRO A 227 -13.69 -14.33 -21.57
CA PRO A 227 -14.06 -15.73 -21.77
C PRO A 227 -15.10 -16.25 -20.77
N PHE A 228 -15.41 -15.49 -19.72
CA PHE A 228 -16.43 -15.76 -18.71
C PHE A 228 -17.01 -14.45 -18.17
N THR A 229 -18.14 -14.54 -17.48
CA THR A 229 -18.71 -13.40 -16.74
C THR A 229 -18.00 -13.27 -15.38
N PRO A 230 -17.24 -12.19 -15.14
CA PRO A 230 -16.47 -12.06 -13.91
C PRO A 230 -17.38 -11.78 -12.70
N VAL A 231 -17.05 -12.44 -11.58
CA VAL A 231 -17.65 -12.20 -10.26
C VAL A 231 -16.88 -11.10 -9.53
N SER A 232 -15.56 -11.05 -9.71
CA SER A 232 -14.71 -10.00 -9.13
C SER A 232 -13.97 -9.28 -10.25
N ILE A 233 -14.04 -7.95 -10.23
CA ILE A 233 -13.44 -7.10 -11.25
C ILE A 233 -12.55 -6.10 -10.53
N TYR A 234 -11.31 -6.02 -10.98
CA TYR A 234 -10.35 -5.05 -10.50
C TYR A 234 -9.92 -4.15 -11.65
N ARG A 235 -10.01 -2.83 -11.50
CA ARG A 235 -9.41 -1.86 -12.44
C ARG A 235 -8.31 -1.10 -11.71
N ASN A 236 -7.08 -1.13 -12.24
CA ASN A 236 -5.89 -0.55 -11.62
C ASN A 236 -5.73 -0.92 -10.13
N ASP A 237 -5.95 -2.19 -9.82
CA ASP A 237 -5.88 -2.79 -8.48
C ASP A 237 -7.01 -2.40 -7.50
N LYS A 238 -8.08 -1.74 -7.97
CA LYS A 238 -9.28 -1.41 -7.18
C LYS A 238 -10.50 -2.21 -7.64
N VAL A 239 -11.39 -2.57 -6.71
CA VAL A 239 -12.67 -3.18 -7.06
C VAL A 239 -13.46 -2.23 -7.96
N SER A 240 -13.93 -2.73 -9.10
CA SER A 240 -14.79 -2.01 -10.03
C SER A 240 -16.07 -2.81 -10.26
N ALA A 241 -17.16 -2.11 -10.58
CA ALA A 241 -18.41 -2.75 -10.98
C ALA A 241 -18.43 -3.12 -12.49
N SER A 242 -17.52 -2.56 -13.28
CA SER A 242 -17.54 -2.68 -14.74
C SER A 242 -16.40 -3.53 -15.29
N ALA A 243 -16.78 -4.64 -15.92
CA ALA A 243 -15.87 -5.52 -16.66
C ALA A 243 -15.62 -5.06 -18.11
N GLU A 244 -16.14 -3.90 -18.51
CA GLU A 244 -16.00 -3.39 -19.88
C GLU A 244 -14.52 -3.20 -20.23
N LEU A 245 -14.08 -3.78 -21.34
CA LEU A 245 -12.72 -3.59 -21.84
C LEU A 245 -12.73 -2.50 -22.92
N ASN A 246 -11.98 -1.44 -22.69
CA ASN A 246 -11.74 -0.41 -23.69
C ASN A 246 -10.53 -0.76 -24.56
N ARG A 247 -10.44 -0.19 -25.76
CA ARG A 247 -9.26 -0.34 -26.61
C ARG A 247 -8.01 0.09 -25.84
N TYR A 248 -6.97 -0.73 -25.91
CA TYR A 248 -5.70 -0.61 -25.21
C TYR A 248 -5.72 -0.87 -23.70
N ASP A 249 -6.83 -1.31 -23.12
CA ASP A 249 -6.82 -1.84 -21.75
C ASP A 249 -5.96 -3.11 -21.69
N VAL A 250 -5.03 -3.16 -20.73
CA VAL A 250 -4.25 -4.36 -20.45
C VAL A 250 -4.97 -5.18 -19.41
N TYR A 251 -5.33 -6.42 -19.71
CA TYR A 251 -6.08 -7.25 -18.77
C TYR A 251 -5.46 -8.61 -18.51
N TYR A 252 -5.76 -9.12 -17.32
CA TYR A 252 -5.43 -10.44 -16.83
C TYR A 252 -6.71 -11.06 -16.27
N TYR A 253 -6.81 -12.37 -16.31
CA TYR A 253 -7.98 -13.04 -15.74
C TYR A 253 -7.62 -14.38 -15.13
N SER A 254 -8.48 -14.85 -14.24
CA SER A 254 -8.45 -16.21 -13.72
C SER A 254 -9.85 -16.80 -13.86
N GLU A 255 -9.98 -17.78 -14.75
CA GLU A 255 -11.24 -18.51 -14.96
C GLU A 255 -11.68 -19.22 -13.68
N SER A 256 -10.75 -19.84 -12.95
CA SER A 256 -11.01 -20.55 -11.70
C SER A 256 -11.55 -19.63 -10.59
N LEU A 257 -11.11 -18.37 -10.56
CA LEU A 257 -11.57 -17.38 -9.60
C LEU A 257 -12.72 -16.50 -10.13
N GLN A 258 -13.14 -16.71 -11.38
CA GLN A 258 -14.00 -15.79 -12.13
C GLN A 258 -13.61 -14.32 -11.90
N THR A 259 -12.31 -14.02 -11.91
CA THR A 259 -11.78 -12.70 -11.54
C THR A 259 -11.02 -12.10 -12.72
N VAL A 260 -11.21 -10.80 -12.97
CA VAL A 260 -10.49 -10.04 -13.99
C VAL A 260 -9.76 -8.85 -13.36
N TRP A 261 -8.54 -8.59 -13.81
CA TRP A 261 -7.74 -7.40 -13.49
C TRP A 261 -7.50 -6.62 -14.78
N ILE A 262 -7.91 -5.36 -14.80
CA ILE A 262 -7.86 -4.46 -15.94
C ILE A 262 -6.95 -3.29 -15.57
N TYR A 263 -6.02 -2.93 -16.45
CA TYR A 263 -5.07 -1.86 -16.25
C TYR A 263 -5.15 -0.89 -17.42
N THR A 264 -5.35 0.39 -17.11
CA THR A 264 -5.49 1.49 -18.09
C THR A 264 -4.23 2.36 -18.16
N ARG A 265 -3.18 1.98 -17.43
CA ARG A 265 -1.95 2.77 -17.28
C ARG A 265 -1.15 2.78 -18.57
N LYS A 266 -0.62 3.95 -18.93
CA LYS A 266 0.23 4.14 -20.11
C LYS A 266 1.46 4.97 -19.77
N ALA A 267 2.54 4.76 -20.50
CA ALA A 267 3.71 5.62 -20.48
C ALA A 267 4.13 5.96 -21.90
N ALA A 268 4.03 7.24 -22.29
CA ALA A 268 4.43 7.70 -23.61
C ALA A 268 5.61 8.67 -23.55
N GLY A 269 6.38 8.69 -24.64
CA GLY A 269 7.54 9.55 -24.86
C GLY A 269 8.57 8.90 -25.77
N ARG A 270 9.70 9.57 -25.97
CA ARG A 270 10.83 9.00 -26.74
C ARG A 270 11.51 7.88 -25.95
N ILE A 271 11.82 6.77 -26.64
CA ILE A 271 12.72 5.76 -26.07
C ILE A 271 14.14 6.35 -26.04
N THR A 272 14.71 6.49 -24.85
CA THR A 272 16.08 7.02 -24.68
C THR A 272 17.12 5.92 -24.49
N ALA A 273 16.71 4.72 -24.08
CA ALA A 273 17.59 3.58 -23.89
C ALA A 273 16.83 2.25 -23.92
N VAL A 274 17.53 1.19 -24.31
CA VAL A 274 17.04 -0.19 -24.36
C VAL A 274 18.07 -1.10 -23.68
N SER A 275 17.62 -2.00 -22.83
CA SER A 275 18.48 -2.87 -22.02
C SER A 275 18.04 -4.34 -22.12
N PRO A 276 18.98 -5.31 -22.08
CA PRO A 276 20.44 -5.13 -22.11
C PRO A 276 20.96 -4.72 -23.50
N SER A 277 20.22 -5.00 -24.57
CA SER A 277 20.56 -4.59 -25.93
C SER A 277 19.31 -4.51 -26.82
N ALA A 278 19.42 -3.79 -27.94
CA ALA A 278 18.35 -3.67 -28.93
C ALA A 278 17.91 -5.02 -29.55
N SER A 279 18.83 -5.99 -29.66
CA SER A 279 18.55 -7.30 -30.26
C SER A 279 17.87 -8.28 -29.31
N ALA A 280 17.94 -8.04 -28.00
CA ALA A 280 17.31 -8.87 -26.97
C ALA A 280 16.82 -8.00 -25.81
N PRO A 281 15.87 -7.09 -26.05
CA PRO A 281 15.45 -6.14 -25.05
C PRO A 281 14.62 -6.83 -23.96
N THR A 282 14.95 -6.56 -22.70
CA THR A 282 14.14 -6.93 -21.54
C THR A 282 13.53 -5.70 -20.87
N ALA A 283 14.02 -4.50 -21.20
CA ALA A 283 13.52 -3.24 -20.68
C ALA A 283 13.75 -2.09 -21.67
N VAL A 284 12.89 -1.07 -21.60
CA VAL A 284 13.01 0.20 -22.35
C VAL A 284 12.91 1.37 -21.40
N THR A 285 13.59 2.48 -21.72
CA THR A 285 13.53 3.72 -20.94
C THR A 285 12.75 4.76 -21.72
N VAL A 286 11.62 5.19 -21.16
CA VAL A 286 10.72 6.19 -21.74
C VAL A 286 10.53 7.30 -20.71
N ALA A 287 10.68 8.56 -21.14
CA ALA A 287 10.60 9.73 -20.28
C ALA A 287 11.49 9.66 -19.01
N GLY A 288 12.67 9.02 -19.12
CA GLY A 288 13.62 8.86 -18.02
C GLY A 288 13.32 7.72 -17.04
N THR A 289 12.21 6.99 -17.21
CA THR A 289 11.84 5.84 -16.36
C THR A 289 12.06 4.54 -17.13
N SER A 290 12.67 3.53 -16.47
CA SER A 290 12.89 2.21 -17.07
C SER A 290 11.72 1.27 -16.79
N TYR A 291 11.14 0.71 -17.85
CA TYR A 291 10.02 -0.23 -17.82
C TYR A 291 10.47 -1.60 -18.29
N GLN A 292 10.13 -2.65 -17.54
CA GLN A 292 10.38 -4.03 -17.96
C GLN A 292 9.37 -4.46 -19.02
N LEU A 293 9.82 -5.24 -20.01
CA LEU A 293 8.93 -5.79 -21.03
C LEU A 293 8.26 -7.06 -20.48
N GLY A 294 6.93 -7.05 -20.40
CA GLY A 294 6.14 -8.08 -19.71
C GLY A 294 5.99 -9.40 -20.48
N SER A 295 6.42 -9.46 -21.74
CA SER A 295 6.42 -10.71 -22.51
C SER A 295 7.47 -10.73 -23.63
N THR A 296 7.78 -11.93 -24.10
CA THR A 296 8.65 -12.12 -25.27
C THR A 296 8.05 -11.52 -26.55
N ALA A 297 6.72 -11.43 -26.66
CA ALA A 297 6.07 -10.79 -27.81
C ALA A 297 6.36 -9.29 -27.85
N VAL A 298 6.33 -8.62 -26.69
CA VAL A 298 6.67 -7.19 -26.58
C VAL A 298 8.16 -6.97 -26.85
N ALA A 299 9.03 -7.82 -26.31
CA ALA A 299 10.46 -7.79 -26.60
C ALA A 299 10.74 -7.92 -28.11
N SER A 300 10.05 -8.83 -28.80
CA SER A 300 10.16 -8.98 -30.25
C SER A 300 9.72 -7.71 -31.00
N LYS A 301 8.60 -7.09 -30.61
CA LYS A 301 8.15 -5.82 -31.20
C LYS A 301 9.21 -4.72 -31.05
N VAL A 302 9.75 -4.53 -29.84
CA VAL A 302 10.82 -3.54 -29.59
C VAL A 302 12.07 -3.87 -30.40
N SER A 303 12.48 -5.14 -30.47
CA SER A 303 13.67 -5.55 -31.24
C SER A 303 13.53 -5.36 -32.75
N SER A 304 12.30 -5.32 -33.26
CA SER A 304 12.01 -5.05 -34.67
C SER A 304 12.10 -3.56 -35.04
N LEU A 305 12.07 -2.68 -34.03
CA LEU A 305 12.33 -1.25 -34.22
C LEU A 305 13.82 -1.02 -34.47
N ASN A 306 14.14 -0.03 -35.30
CA ASN A 306 15.53 0.26 -35.63
C ASN A 306 16.32 0.67 -34.38
N GLY A 307 17.42 -0.03 -34.07
CA GLY A 307 18.18 0.20 -32.84
C GLY A 307 17.38 -0.04 -31.55
N GLY A 308 16.31 -0.84 -31.59
CA GLY A 308 15.40 -1.04 -30.45
C GLY A 308 14.41 0.12 -30.26
N GLY A 309 14.26 1.00 -31.25
CA GLY A 309 13.36 2.15 -31.22
C GLY A 309 13.95 3.36 -30.50
N VAL A 310 15.26 3.38 -30.20
CA VAL A 310 15.90 4.54 -29.55
C VAL A 310 15.73 5.78 -30.43
N GLY A 311 15.14 6.84 -29.86
CA GLY A 311 14.79 8.08 -30.55
C GLY A 311 13.35 8.12 -31.07
N GLU A 312 12.70 6.96 -31.24
CA GLU A 312 11.30 6.87 -31.66
C GLU A 312 10.35 7.22 -30.50
N VAL A 313 9.23 7.85 -30.83
CA VAL A 313 8.14 8.15 -29.90
C VAL A 313 7.23 6.94 -29.81
N VAL A 314 6.99 6.48 -28.58
CA VAL A 314 6.16 5.30 -28.32
C VAL A 314 5.21 5.55 -27.16
N THR A 315 4.13 4.78 -27.12
CA THR A 315 3.25 4.63 -25.96
C THR A 315 3.29 3.19 -25.48
N LEU A 316 3.82 2.99 -24.27
CA LEU A 316 3.81 1.71 -23.57
C LEU A 316 2.46 1.51 -22.90
N LEU A 317 1.83 0.38 -23.15
CA LEU A 317 0.66 -0.06 -22.40
C LEU A 317 1.13 -0.86 -21.19
N LEU A 318 0.81 -0.39 -19.98
CA LEU A 318 1.36 -0.92 -18.75
C LEU A 318 0.34 -1.83 -18.06
N GLY A 319 0.76 -3.07 -17.81
CA GLY A 319 -0.02 -4.07 -17.10
C GLY A 319 0.29 -4.11 -15.61
N MET A 320 0.12 -5.30 -15.04
CA MET A 320 0.45 -5.59 -13.65
C MET A 320 1.91 -5.23 -13.38
N ASN A 321 2.19 -4.63 -12.22
CA ASN A 321 3.52 -4.18 -11.80
C ASN A 321 4.19 -3.12 -12.70
N ASN A 322 3.41 -2.42 -13.54
CA ASN A 322 3.91 -1.45 -14.53
C ASN A 322 4.88 -2.07 -15.56
N GLU A 323 4.73 -3.37 -15.84
CA GLU A 323 5.41 -4.02 -16.95
C GLU A 323 4.73 -3.64 -18.27
N ALA A 324 5.51 -3.38 -19.31
CA ALA A 324 5.00 -3.05 -20.63
C ALA A 324 4.40 -4.32 -21.25
N ALA A 325 3.07 -4.34 -21.34
CA ALA A 325 2.31 -5.40 -21.98
C ALA A 325 2.20 -5.22 -23.50
N ASP A 326 2.36 -3.98 -23.99
CA ASP A 326 2.55 -3.70 -25.41
C ASP A 326 3.23 -2.35 -25.66
N VAL A 327 3.69 -2.12 -26.90
CA VAL A 327 4.27 -0.88 -27.38
C VAL A 327 3.54 -0.43 -28.64
N ILE A 328 3.02 0.80 -28.61
CA ILE A 328 2.35 1.47 -29.73
C ILE A 328 3.31 2.54 -30.30
N THR A 329 3.33 2.71 -31.62
CA THR A 329 4.15 3.71 -32.33
C THR A 329 3.32 4.51 -33.34
N GLY A 330 3.88 5.60 -33.87
CA GLY A 330 3.21 6.45 -34.87
C GLY A 330 2.10 7.32 -34.27
N ALA A 331 1.09 7.69 -35.06
CA ALA A 331 -0.01 8.56 -34.61
C ALA A 331 -0.88 7.93 -33.50
N GLU A 332 -0.86 6.61 -33.35
CA GLU A 332 -1.52 5.93 -32.23
C GLU A 332 -0.75 6.07 -30.90
N ALA A 333 0.49 6.59 -30.95
CA ALA A 333 1.28 6.93 -29.76
C ALA A 333 0.99 8.35 -29.24
N ASP A 334 0.09 9.09 -29.89
CA ASP A 334 -0.28 10.44 -29.46
C ASP A 334 -0.91 10.39 -28.07
N GLU A 335 -0.30 11.09 -27.13
CA GLU A 335 -0.73 11.06 -25.74
C GLU A 335 -0.51 12.42 -25.09
N VAL A 336 -1.48 12.84 -24.29
CA VAL A 336 -1.43 14.11 -23.56
C VAL A 336 -1.31 13.82 -22.06
N PHE A 337 -0.28 14.37 -21.43
CA PHE A 337 -0.09 14.32 -19.98
C PHE A 337 -0.34 15.68 -19.38
N TYR A 338 -0.93 15.71 -18.18
CA TYR A 338 -1.11 16.95 -17.43
C TYR A 338 -0.28 16.85 -16.16
N GLY A 339 0.27 17.97 -15.72
CA GLY A 339 1.15 17.95 -14.56
C GLY A 339 1.57 19.32 -14.09
N VAL A 340 2.52 19.31 -13.14
CA VAL A 340 3.10 20.51 -12.58
C VAL A 340 4.61 20.52 -12.77
N VAL A 341 5.16 21.68 -13.16
CA VAL A 341 6.59 21.88 -13.34
C VAL A 341 7.31 21.78 -11.99
N GLN A 342 8.29 20.89 -11.88
CA GLN A 342 9.13 20.70 -10.69
C GLN A 342 10.45 21.47 -10.79
N GLY A 343 10.89 21.76 -12.01
CA GLY A 343 12.09 22.53 -12.30
C GLY A 343 12.38 22.61 -13.79
N ALA A 344 13.18 23.60 -14.17
CA ALA A 344 13.73 23.71 -15.50
C ALA A 344 15.26 23.90 -15.39
N ALA A 345 16.01 23.13 -16.18
CA ALA A 345 17.46 23.21 -16.25
C ALA A 345 17.89 23.44 -17.69
N ARG A 346 18.81 24.37 -17.91
CA ARG A 346 19.40 24.58 -19.24
C ARG A 346 20.50 23.54 -19.45
N SER A 347 20.43 22.79 -20.54
CA SER A 347 21.47 21.84 -20.93
C SER A 347 22.05 22.28 -22.26
N LEU A 348 23.36 22.49 -22.32
CA LEU A 348 24.06 22.62 -23.60
C LEU A 348 24.15 21.21 -24.18
N VAL A 349 23.49 20.97 -25.32
CA VAL A 349 23.71 19.74 -26.10
C VAL A 349 24.63 20.15 -27.24
N GLU A 350 25.91 19.79 -27.13
CA GLU A 350 26.87 19.92 -28.24
C GLU A 350 26.66 18.75 -29.20
N ASP A 351 25.79 18.93 -30.19
CA ASP A 351 25.83 18.09 -31.38
C ASP A 351 25.54 18.93 -32.64
N ASN A 352 26.60 19.29 -33.36
CA ASN A 352 26.61 19.89 -34.70
C ASN A 352 25.81 21.19 -34.95
N GLY A 353 25.80 22.09 -33.96
CA GLY A 353 25.27 23.44 -34.06
C GLY A 353 24.67 23.82 -32.73
N ALA A 354 25.23 24.83 -32.05
CA ALA A 354 24.91 25.13 -30.66
C ALA A 354 23.45 25.61 -30.49
N ASP A 355 22.52 24.67 -30.33
CA ASP A 355 21.17 24.99 -29.85
C ASP A 355 21.04 24.63 -28.37
N VAL A 356 20.80 25.66 -27.57
CA VAL A 356 20.68 25.53 -26.12
C VAL A 356 19.27 25.06 -25.82
N LEU A 357 19.07 23.76 -25.62
CA LEU A 357 17.77 23.21 -25.23
C LEU A 357 17.57 23.36 -23.72
N GLN A 358 16.39 23.83 -23.33
CA GLN A 358 15.98 23.87 -21.93
C GLN A 358 15.23 22.57 -21.60
N ARG A 359 15.61 21.89 -20.52
CA ARG A 359 14.92 20.69 -20.03
C ARG A 359 13.94 21.08 -18.95
N VAL A 360 12.67 20.72 -19.10
CA VAL A 360 11.63 20.97 -18.10
C VAL A 360 11.21 19.63 -17.51
N ALA A 361 11.32 19.51 -16.18
CA ALA A 361 10.86 18.36 -15.43
C ALA A 361 9.45 18.63 -14.91
N VAL A 362 8.51 17.74 -15.24
CA VAL A 362 7.08 17.85 -14.92
C VAL A 362 6.64 16.60 -14.18
N MET A 363 6.05 16.76 -13.00
CA MET A 363 5.35 15.67 -12.34
C MET A 363 3.94 15.56 -12.91
N CYS A 364 3.64 14.44 -13.57
CA CYS A 364 2.36 14.25 -14.25
C CYS A 364 1.32 13.60 -13.32
N THR A 365 0.05 13.67 -13.70
CA THR A 365 -1.09 13.14 -12.94
C THR A 365 -1.03 11.62 -12.72
N ASP A 366 -0.36 10.90 -13.61
CA ASP A 366 -0.09 9.47 -13.48
C ASP A 366 1.02 9.12 -12.47
N GLY A 367 1.65 10.13 -11.85
CA GLY A 367 2.72 9.98 -10.88
C GLY A 367 4.11 9.79 -11.45
N VAL A 368 4.26 9.89 -12.78
CA VAL A 368 5.57 9.79 -13.44
C VAL A 368 6.13 11.19 -13.67
N GLN A 369 7.38 11.40 -13.26
CA GLN A 369 8.13 12.60 -13.59
C GLN A 369 8.66 12.47 -15.02
N ARG A 370 8.25 13.38 -15.91
CA ARG A 370 8.71 13.45 -17.30
C ARG A 370 9.63 14.63 -17.52
N THR A 371 10.66 14.46 -18.33
CA THR A 371 11.59 15.54 -18.69
C THR A 371 11.52 15.80 -20.19
N VAL A 372 11.07 16.99 -20.58
CA VAL A 372 10.86 17.38 -21.98
C VAL A 372 11.84 18.50 -22.38
N ASN A 373 12.31 18.47 -23.61
CA ASN A 373 13.13 19.55 -24.18
C ASN A 373 12.22 20.64 -24.75
N VAL A 374 12.45 21.88 -24.35
CA VAL A 374 11.70 23.07 -24.80
C VAL A 374 12.65 24.16 -25.29
N ASP A 375 12.11 25.09 -26.07
CA ASP A 375 12.83 26.28 -26.51
C ASP A 375 13.28 27.13 -25.30
N LYS A 376 14.54 27.60 -25.33
CA LYS A 376 15.17 28.43 -24.30
C LYS A 376 14.48 29.77 -24.03
N SER A 377 13.67 30.25 -24.98
CA SER A 377 12.89 31.48 -24.85
C SER A 377 11.68 31.31 -23.93
N LEU A 378 11.22 30.08 -23.71
CA LEU A 378 10.07 29.77 -22.88
C LEU A 378 10.51 29.53 -21.42
N ASN A 379 9.95 30.30 -20.50
CA ASN A 379 10.21 30.16 -19.08
C ASN A 379 9.11 29.31 -18.42
N TYR A 380 9.52 28.25 -17.73
CA TYR A 380 8.62 27.34 -17.00
C TYR A 380 8.98 27.37 -15.51
N PRO A 381 8.44 28.33 -14.74
CA PRO A 381 8.66 28.39 -13.30
C PRO A 381 8.05 27.19 -12.59
N LYS A 382 8.63 26.83 -11.44
CA LYS A 382 8.12 25.74 -10.60
C LYS A 382 6.68 26.04 -10.17
N GLY A 383 5.87 24.99 -10.08
CA GLY A 383 4.48 25.09 -9.68
C GLY A 383 3.51 25.44 -10.82
N TRP A 384 3.98 25.76 -12.03
CA TRP A 384 3.09 25.97 -13.18
C TRP A 384 2.43 24.69 -13.65
N LEU A 385 1.15 24.81 -13.98
CA LEU A 385 0.40 23.74 -14.63
C LEU A 385 0.78 23.71 -16.09
N VAL A 386 1.05 22.51 -16.58
CA VAL A 386 1.39 22.29 -17.98
C VAL A 386 0.71 21.04 -18.50
N GLU A 387 0.52 21.01 -19.80
CA GLU A 387 0.28 19.79 -20.55
C GLU A 387 1.55 19.43 -21.33
N ILE A 388 1.79 18.13 -21.49
CA ILE A 388 2.82 17.57 -22.36
C ILE A 388 2.10 16.84 -23.46
N CYS A 389 2.26 17.31 -24.69
CA CYS A 389 1.75 16.64 -25.88
C CYS A 389 2.88 15.84 -26.50
N VAL A 390 2.68 14.52 -26.56
CA VAL A 390 3.56 13.58 -27.23
C VAL A 390 2.93 13.26 -28.58
N THR A 391 3.66 13.53 -29.66
CA THR A 391 3.24 13.29 -31.06
C THR A 391 4.35 12.53 -31.79
N PRO A 392 4.15 12.03 -33.02
CA PRO A 392 5.20 11.30 -33.72
C PRO A 392 6.39 12.22 -34.07
N GLU A 393 6.15 13.52 -34.14
CA GLU A 393 7.14 14.57 -34.42
C GLU A 393 7.99 14.89 -33.18
N GLY A 394 7.46 14.67 -31.97
CA GLY A 394 8.17 14.85 -30.72
C GLY A 394 7.30 15.22 -29.53
N GLU A 395 7.98 15.65 -28.47
CA GLU A 395 7.36 16.08 -27.22
C GLU A 395 7.34 17.61 -27.17
N SER A 396 6.21 18.17 -26.76
CA SER A 396 6.06 19.61 -26.53
C SER A 396 5.42 19.86 -25.17
N VAL A 397 5.66 21.05 -24.61
CA VAL A 397 5.06 21.50 -23.35
C VAL A 397 4.34 22.80 -23.59
N SER A 398 3.12 22.92 -23.07
CA SER A 398 2.32 24.15 -23.07
C SER A 398 1.82 24.43 -21.66
N GLY A 399 1.79 25.72 -21.28
CA GLY A 399 1.15 26.15 -20.04
C GLY A 399 -0.37 26.06 -20.16
N ILE A 400 -1.03 25.62 -19.09
CA ILE A 400 -2.50 25.54 -19.04
C ILE A 400 -3.04 26.42 -17.91
N GLU A 401 -4.22 27.00 -18.15
CA GLU A 401 -4.90 27.84 -17.16
C GLU A 401 -5.66 26.99 -16.13
N ASN A 402 -5.96 27.59 -14.97
CA ASN A 402 -6.73 26.90 -13.94
C ASN A 402 -8.14 26.56 -14.44
N LYS A 403 -8.53 25.30 -14.28
CA LYS A 403 -9.88 24.81 -14.56
C LYS A 403 -10.41 24.16 -13.29
N VAL A 404 -11.24 24.88 -12.55
CA VAL A 404 -11.59 24.55 -11.17
C VAL A 404 -12.98 23.91 -11.08
N VAL A 405 -13.19 23.06 -10.09
CA VAL A 405 -14.50 22.50 -9.72
C VAL A 405 -14.63 22.50 -8.19
N THR A 406 -15.84 22.68 -7.69
CA THR A 406 -16.13 22.70 -6.26
C THR A 406 -17.16 21.65 -5.90
N GLY A 407 -17.09 21.14 -4.68
CA GLY A 407 -18.10 20.25 -4.15
C GLY A 407 -17.51 19.32 -3.11
N LYS A 408 -18.38 18.50 -2.54
CA LYS A 408 -17.99 17.45 -1.62
C LYS A 408 -17.59 16.21 -2.39
N VAL A 409 -16.45 15.63 -2.04
CA VAL A 409 -16.14 14.25 -2.42
C VAL A 409 -17.03 13.34 -1.56
N ASN A 410 -17.80 12.46 -2.20
CA ASN A 410 -18.71 11.57 -1.46
C ASN A 410 -17.94 10.57 -0.56
N ALA A 411 -18.66 9.86 0.31
CA ALA A 411 -18.06 8.96 1.30
C ALA A 411 -17.27 7.81 0.65
N ASP A 412 -17.70 7.36 -0.52
CA ASP A 412 -17.06 6.27 -1.26
C ASP A 412 -15.93 6.76 -2.19
N ALA A 413 -15.71 8.08 -2.25
CA ALA A 413 -14.77 8.74 -3.16
C ALA A 413 -14.93 8.35 -4.64
N THR A 414 -16.18 8.24 -5.09
CA THR A 414 -16.58 7.96 -6.47
C THR A 414 -17.17 9.19 -7.18
N ALA A 415 -17.37 10.31 -6.48
CA ALA A 415 -17.87 11.53 -7.08
C ALA A 415 -17.35 12.78 -6.36
N LEU A 416 -17.16 13.87 -7.10
CA LEU A 416 -16.88 15.22 -6.62
C LEU A 416 -18.01 16.15 -7.06
N GLY A 417 -18.88 16.53 -6.11
CA GLY A 417 -20.07 17.32 -6.42
C GLY A 417 -21.01 16.57 -7.37
N SER A 418 -21.30 17.16 -8.53
CA SER A 418 -22.15 16.55 -9.57
C SER A 418 -21.38 15.66 -10.55
N TYR A 419 -20.04 15.63 -10.48
CA TYR A 419 -19.22 14.86 -11.39
C TYR A 419 -18.85 13.51 -10.77
N ALA A 420 -19.10 12.42 -11.48
CA ALA A 420 -18.52 11.13 -11.13
C ALA A 420 -16.99 11.18 -11.33
N LEU A 421 -16.25 10.50 -10.47
CA LEU A 421 -14.83 10.23 -10.67
C LEU A 421 -14.71 8.92 -11.44
N ALA A 422 -13.91 8.90 -12.50
CA ALA A 422 -13.61 7.68 -13.21
C ALA A 422 -12.96 6.67 -12.27
N ASP A 423 -13.20 5.37 -12.48
CA ASP A 423 -12.61 4.29 -11.67
C ASP A 423 -11.06 4.38 -11.61
N ASP A 424 -10.46 4.86 -12.70
CA ASP A 424 -9.03 5.07 -12.88
C ASP A 424 -8.57 6.52 -12.73
N VAL A 425 -9.37 7.36 -12.07
CA VAL A 425 -9.04 8.78 -11.86
C VAL A 425 -7.61 8.97 -11.34
N GLN A 426 -6.88 9.85 -12.02
CA GLN A 426 -5.52 10.25 -11.68
C GLN A 426 -5.56 11.53 -10.85
N ILE A 427 -5.18 11.47 -9.58
CA ILE A 427 -5.19 12.63 -8.69
C ILE A 427 -3.76 12.99 -8.31
N LEU A 428 -3.39 14.24 -8.55
CA LEU A 428 -2.10 14.80 -8.19
C LEU A 428 -2.31 15.94 -7.22
N ASP A 429 -1.82 15.81 -5.99
CA ASP A 429 -1.73 16.94 -5.08
C ASP A 429 -0.44 17.70 -5.35
N THR A 430 -0.52 19.03 -5.33
CA THR A 430 0.59 19.89 -5.73
C THR A 430 0.75 21.06 -4.79
N THR A 431 1.96 21.61 -4.75
CA THR A 431 2.26 22.86 -4.09
C THR A 431 2.60 23.98 -5.07
N ALA A 432 2.56 25.22 -4.60
CA ALA A 432 3.07 26.38 -5.33
C ALA A 432 4.58 26.26 -5.69
N GLU A 433 5.32 25.37 -5.04
CA GLU A 433 6.75 25.12 -5.29
C GLU A 433 7.00 24.04 -6.34
N GLY A 434 5.95 23.45 -6.90
CA GLY A 434 6.06 22.32 -7.83
C GLY A 434 6.36 20.98 -7.16
N VAL A 435 6.28 20.90 -5.82
CA VAL A 435 6.24 19.60 -5.14
C VAL A 435 4.89 18.97 -5.47
N ALA A 436 4.90 17.69 -5.83
CA ALA A 436 3.70 16.99 -6.21
C ALA A 436 3.79 15.51 -5.88
N GLY A 437 2.65 14.92 -5.61
CA GLY A 437 2.51 13.53 -5.21
C GLY A 437 1.12 13.00 -5.55
N THR A 438 1.05 11.74 -5.93
CA THR A 438 -0.22 11.12 -6.30
C THR A 438 -1.08 10.87 -5.07
N VAL A 439 -2.38 11.03 -5.25
CA VAL A 439 -3.37 10.88 -4.19
C VAL A 439 -4.39 9.82 -4.59
N ARG A 440 -4.77 8.99 -3.63
CA ARG A 440 -5.85 8.02 -3.82
C ARG A 440 -7.19 8.73 -3.64
N PRO A 441 -8.24 8.42 -4.42
CA PRO A 441 -9.56 9.04 -4.23
C PRO A 441 -10.09 8.89 -2.80
N SER A 442 -9.94 7.71 -2.19
CA SER A 442 -10.35 7.44 -0.81
C SER A 442 -9.71 8.39 0.21
N ARG A 443 -8.54 8.96 -0.09
CA ARG A 443 -7.86 9.95 0.76
C ARG A 443 -8.65 11.25 0.88
N LEU A 444 -9.50 11.54 -0.11
CA LEU A 444 -10.36 12.73 -0.19
C LEU A 444 -11.80 12.45 0.22
N ALA A 445 -12.17 11.20 0.56
CA ALA A 445 -13.54 10.82 0.92
C ALA A 445 -14.13 11.77 1.98
N GLY A 446 -15.32 12.31 1.70
CA GLY A 446 -16.00 13.23 2.60
C GLY A 446 -15.41 14.65 2.68
N THR A 447 -14.39 14.98 1.88
CA THR A 447 -13.75 16.30 1.89
C THR A 447 -14.50 17.30 1.03
N ASP A 448 -14.73 18.51 1.56
CA ASP A 448 -15.26 19.64 0.79
C ASP A 448 -14.11 20.35 0.06
N LEU A 449 -14.12 20.31 -1.28
CA LEU A 449 -13.15 20.97 -2.12
C LEU A 449 -13.72 22.29 -2.66
N ASN A 450 -12.99 23.38 -2.44
CA ASN A 450 -13.35 24.72 -2.91
C ASN A 450 -12.48 25.16 -4.11
N LEU A 451 -12.70 26.39 -4.58
CA LEU A 451 -12.02 26.98 -5.76
C LEU A 451 -10.50 27.09 -5.59
N LEU A 452 -9.99 27.10 -4.36
CA LEU A 452 -8.55 27.14 -4.08
C LEU A 452 -7.94 25.75 -3.99
N ASN A 453 -8.76 24.69 -3.85
CA ASN A 453 -8.30 23.32 -3.68
C ASN A 453 -8.10 22.60 -5.00
N VAL A 454 -8.94 22.85 -6.01
CA VAL A 454 -8.80 22.24 -7.34
C VAL A 454 -8.16 23.25 -8.28
N ARG A 455 -7.03 22.87 -8.89
CA ARG A 455 -6.31 23.69 -9.86
C ARG A 455 -6.72 23.37 -11.29
N TYR A 456 -6.90 22.09 -11.61
CA TYR A 456 -7.25 21.62 -12.93
C TYR A 456 -8.02 20.30 -12.88
N TYR A 457 -8.90 20.05 -13.85
CA TYR A 457 -9.48 18.73 -14.08
C TYR A 457 -9.80 18.50 -15.56
N THR A 458 -9.79 17.25 -15.97
CA THR A 458 -10.28 16.79 -17.28
C THR A 458 -11.53 15.94 -17.11
N LEU A 459 -12.26 15.77 -18.21
CA LEU A 459 -13.40 14.87 -18.28
C LEU A 459 -13.14 13.85 -19.39
N ASN A 460 -13.43 12.58 -19.13
CA ASN A 460 -13.44 11.55 -20.15
C ASN A 460 -14.68 11.68 -21.06
N GLU A 461 -14.79 10.82 -22.07
CA GLU A 461 -15.93 10.78 -23.00
C GLU A 461 -17.28 10.50 -22.32
N LYS A 462 -17.26 9.88 -21.13
CA LYS A 462 -18.45 9.62 -20.30
C LYS A 462 -18.83 10.82 -19.42
N GLY A 463 -18.07 11.91 -19.46
CA GLY A 463 -18.28 13.10 -18.62
C GLY A 463 -17.83 12.94 -17.17
N GLU A 464 -17.02 11.92 -16.87
CA GLU A 464 -16.46 11.64 -15.55
C GLU A 464 -15.09 12.30 -15.43
N ILE A 465 -14.73 12.74 -14.22
CA ILE A 465 -13.39 13.28 -13.95
C ILE A 465 -12.38 12.14 -13.98
N ASP A 466 -11.51 12.15 -14.98
CA ASP A 466 -10.43 11.18 -15.16
C ASP A 466 -9.08 11.69 -14.64
N ARG A 467 -8.90 13.02 -14.54
CA ARG A 467 -7.71 13.63 -13.94
C ARG A 467 -8.06 14.83 -13.08
N LEU A 468 -7.39 14.96 -11.95
CA LEU A 468 -7.60 16.02 -10.97
C LEU A 468 -6.26 16.50 -10.41
N ILE A 469 -5.97 17.80 -10.55
CA ILE A 469 -4.80 18.44 -9.96
C ILE A 469 -5.25 19.33 -8.81
N LEU A 470 -4.74 19.05 -7.62
CA LEU A 470 -5.08 19.71 -6.36
C LEU A 470 -4.00 20.68 -5.89
N ASN A 471 -4.35 21.54 -4.96
CA ASN A 471 -3.47 22.52 -4.33
C ASN A 471 -3.41 22.30 -2.82
N ASP A 472 -2.37 21.58 -2.38
CA ASP A 472 -2.02 21.29 -0.99
C ASP A 472 -3.23 20.83 -0.15
N VAL A 473 -3.99 19.89 -0.69
CA VAL A 473 -5.28 19.45 -0.12
C VAL A 473 -5.09 18.39 0.96
N THR A 474 -4.14 17.48 0.78
CA THR A 474 -4.01 16.29 1.64
C THR A 474 -3.06 16.49 2.81
N GLY A 475 -2.05 17.35 2.65
CA GLY A 475 -0.91 17.43 3.56
C GLY A 475 0.07 16.26 3.39
N ASP A 476 -0.14 15.34 2.44
CA ASP A 476 0.71 14.16 2.26
C ASP A 476 2.06 14.51 1.58
N LEU A 477 2.20 15.75 1.08
CA LEU A 477 3.46 16.29 0.51
C LEU A 477 4.46 16.74 1.59
N TRP A 478 4.06 16.70 2.86
CA TRP A 478 4.92 17.06 3.99
C TRP A 478 5.70 15.85 4.50
N THR A 479 6.91 16.07 4.99
CA THR A 479 7.66 15.05 5.73
C THR A 479 7.30 15.14 7.21
N TYR A 480 6.75 14.06 7.77
CA TYR A 480 6.41 13.98 9.19
C TYR A 480 7.48 13.24 9.99
N GLY A 481 7.65 13.63 11.25
CA GLY A 481 8.56 12.94 12.17
C GLY A 481 8.42 13.45 13.60
N VAL A 482 9.29 12.94 14.47
CA VAL A 482 9.41 13.43 15.84
C VAL A 482 10.72 14.18 16.00
N LEU A 483 10.63 15.47 16.33
CA LEU A 483 11.77 16.28 16.70
C LEU A 483 12.27 15.82 18.07
N ASP A 484 13.56 15.51 18.16
CA ASP A 484 14.23 15.07 19.38
C ASP A 484 15.13 16.18 19.93
N ASP A 485 15.88 16.86 19.05
CA ASP A 485 16.85 17.88 19.46
C ASP A 485 17.03 18.99 18.38
N ILE A 486 17.44 20.18 18.81
CA ILE A 486 17.77 21.32 17.93
C ILE A 486 19.21 21.74 18.21
N LYS A 487 20.11 21.40 17.28
CA LYS A 487 21.55 21.68 17.36
C LYS A 487 21.92 22.95 16.58
N ASN A 488 23.05 23.56 16.94
CA ASN A 488 23.58 24.79 16.35
C ASN A 488 22.62 25.99 16.46
N VAL A 489 22.05 26.23 17.64
CA VAL A 489 21.60 27.58 17.98
C VAL A 489 22.87 28.41 18.13
N ALA A 490 23.26 29.17 17.10
CA ALA A 490 24.47 29.98 17.17
C ALA A 490 24.36 30.97 18.33
N VAL A 491 24.95 30.63 19.47
CA VAL A 491 25.24 31.56 20.56
C VAL A 491 26.48 32.32 20.12
N ASN A 492 26.40 33.64 20.04
CA ASN A 492 27.53 34.45 19.66
C ASN A 492 28.65 34.25 20.71
N TYR A 493 29.75 33.60 20.31
CA TYR A 493 30.81 33.15 21.22
C TYR A 493 31.41 34.31 22.06
N SER A 494 31.35 35.53 21.52
CA SER A 494 31.75 36.77 22.19
C SER A 494 30.87 37.15 23.39
N GLU A 495 29.58 36.80 23.38
CA GLU A 495 28.65 37.05 24.48
C GLU A 495 28.75 35.97 25.56
N LEU A 496 29.06 34.73 25.18
CA LEU A 496 29.42 33.64 26.12
C LEU A 496 30.71 33.94 26.89
N GLN A 497 31.69 34.59 26.28
CA GLN A 497 32.90 35.03 27.00
C GLN A 497 32.58 36.11 28.04
N THR A 498 31.61 36.98 27.76
CA THR A 498 31.16 38.00 28.72
C THR A 498 30.41 37.34 29.89
N LEU A 499 29.55 36.34 29.62
CA LEU A 499 28.90 35.52 30.65
C LEU A 499 29.89 34.69 31.48
N ALA A 500 30.87 34.03 30.85
CA ALA A 500 31.88 33.22 31.54
C ALA A 500 32.81 34.05 32.43
N LYS A 501 33.03 35.33 32.08
CA LYS A 501 33.83 36.28 32.88
C LYS A 501 33.07 36.79 34.11
N ILE A 502 31.74 36.90 34.02
CA ILE A 502 30.84 37.24 35.14
C ILE A 502 30.75 36.06 36.13
N ILE A 503 30.58 34.84 35.63
CA ILE A 503 30.49 33.60 36.43
C ILE A 503 31.79 33.30 37.21
N SER A 504 32.95 33.64 36.64
CA SER A 504 34.26 33.31 37.23
C SER A 504 34.78 34.32 38.26
N THR A 505 34.18 35.51 38.40
CA THR A 505 34.75 36.59 39.23
C THR A 505 33.89 37.05 40.40
N GLY A 506 32.62 36.61 40.51
CA GLY A 506 31.83 36.74 41.73
C GLY A 506 31.65 38.16 42.28
N LYS A 507 31.73 39.21 41.44
CA LYS A 507 31.51 40.60 41.85
C LYS A 507 30.55 41.31 40.92
N SER A 508 29.36 41.62 41.45
CA SER A 508 28.28 42.39 40.82
C SER A 508 28.30 43.84 41.29
N ASP A 509 28.16 44.79 40.37
CA ASP A 509 27.66 46.13 40.68
C ASP A 509 26.27 46.26 40.02
N SER A 510 25.23 45.92 40.79
CA SER A 510 23.78 46.17 40.60
C SER A 510 22.92 44.90 40.64
N THR A 511 22.04 44.88 41.63
CA THR A 511 21.14 43.81 42.08
C THR A 511 19.79 43.80 41.33
N ASP A 512 19.14 42.64 41.31
CA ASP A 512 17.74 42.33 40.93
C ASP A 512 17.33 42.14 39.46
N THR A 513 18.00 42.74 38.46
CA THR A 513 17.53 42.59 37.05
C THR A 513 18.29 41.52 36.27
N GLN A 514 19.59 41.35 36.48
CA GLN A 514 20.42 40.41 35.71
C GLN A 514 20.38 38.97 36.27
N ASP A 515 20.32 38.80 37.59
CA ASP A 515 20.09 37.48 38.19
C ASP A 515 18.71 36.94 37.83
N LYS A 516 17.69 37.82 37.76
CA LYS A 516 16.38 37.49 37.17
C LYS A 516 16.49 37.13 35.69
N ILE A 517 17.22 37.87 34.87
CA ILE A 517 17.39 37.53 33.45
C ILE A 517 18.07 36.16 33.27
N VAL A 518 19.01 35.79 34.14
CA VAL A 518 19.71 34.49 34.09
C VAL A 518 18.87 33.34 34.68
N ASP A 519 18.09 33.57 35.73
CA ASP A 519 17.10 32.60 36.24
C ASP A 519 15.92 32.46 35.26
N ASP A 520 15.41 33.55 34.69
CA ASP A 520 14.39 33.57 33.64
C ASP A 520 14.92 32.86 32.37
N LEU A 521 16.20 33.01 32.01
CA LEU A 521 16.82 32.28 30.88
C LEU A 521 17.07 30.78 31.18
N LYS A 522 17.25 30.40 32.46
CA LYS A 522 17.28 29.00 32.88
C LYS A 522 15.89 28.37 32.88
N ASP A 523 14.86 29.14 33.19
CA ASP A 523 13.44 28.73 33.09
C ASP A 523 12.91 28.81 31.64
N VAL A 524 13.69 29.36 30.71
CA VAL A 524 13.44 29.36 29.26
C VAL A 524 14.08 28.14 28.59
N LEU A 525 13.87 26.98 29.20
CA LEU A 525 14.21 25.71 28.58
C LEU A 525 13.17 25.40 27.48
N VAL A 526 13.66 25.12 26.27
CA VAL A 526 12.85 24.36 25.30
C VAL A 526 12.43 23.07 26.00
N PRO A 527 11.13 22.79 26.15
CA PRO A 527 10.67 21.66 26.92
C PRO A 527 11.28 20.37 26.37
N THR A 528 11.81 19.55 27.27
CA THR A 528 12.41 18.26 26.93
C THR A 528 11.36 17.29 26.40
N THR A 529 11.79 16.28 25.66
CA THR A 529 10.91 15.20 25.17
C THR A 529 10.03 14.63 26.29
N SER A 530 10.62 14.40 27.46
CA SER A 530 9.93 13.86 28.63
C SER A 530 8.84 14.80 29.13
N GLU A 531 9.12 16.09 29.27
CA GLU A 531 8.15 17.09 29.74
C GLU A 531 6.97 17.23 28.78
N VAL A 532 7.23 17.23 27.47
CA VAL A 532 6.18 17.29 26.46
C VAL A 532 5.31 16.03 26.51
N LEU A 533 5.90 14.83 26.53
CA LEU A 533 5.13 13.59 26.56
C LEU A 533 4.30 13.46 27.84
N TRP A 534 4.87 13.71 29.01
CA TRP A 534 4.12 13.63 30.27
C TRP A 534 3.07 14.73 30.42
N GLY A 535 3.33 15.95 29.89
CA GLY A 535 2.32 17.01 29.82
C GLY A 535 1.10 16.61 28.99
N VAL A 536 1.30 15.93 27.85
CA VAL A 536 0.21 15.39 27.04
C VAL A 536 -0.55 14.28 27.77
N ILE A 537 0.17 13.36 28.42
CA ILE A 537 -0.42 12.22 29.13
C ILE A 537 -1.29 12.66 30.31
N ASN A 538 -0.82 13.66 31.06
CA ASN A 538 -1.52 14.20 32.23
C ASN A 538 -2.66 15.15 31.86
N GLY A 539 -2.74 15.58 30.60
CA GLY A 539 -3.73 16.57 30.15
C GLY A 539 -3.33 18.01 30.46
N ASP A 540 -2.15 18.23 31.03
CA ASP A 540 -1.56 19.52 31.39
C ASP A 540 -0.79 20.16 30.23
N ILE A 541 -1.15 19.81 28.97
CA ILE A 541 -0.52 20.41 27.79
C ILE A 541 -0.48 21.91 28.02
N LEU A 542 0.71 22.49 27.90
CA LEU A 542 1.02 23.92 27.93
C LEU A 542 0.18 24.63 26.85
N SER A 543 -1.13 24.72 27.07
CA SER A 543 -2.15 24.93 26.04
C SER A 543 -1.98 26.32 25.44
N THR A 544 -1.56 27.28 26.26
CA THR A 544 -1.19 28.63 25.85
C THR A 544 0.04 28.66 24.94
N LEU A 545 1.08 27.87 25.22
CA LEU A 545 2.30 27.82 24.41
C LEU A 545 2.06 27.10 23.09
N TRP A 546 1.37 25.96 23.12
CA TRP A 546 1.10 25.17 21.94
C TRP A 546 0.14 25.87 20.97
N GLN A 547 -0.93 26.48 21.50
CA GLN A 547 -1.85 27.29 20.69
C GLN A 547 -1.13 28.51 20.10
N LYS A 548 -0.23 29.18 20.82
CA LYS A 548 0.51 30.34 20.31
C LYS A 548 1.53 29.97 19.22
N ILE A 549 2.20 28.83 19.34
CA ILE A 549 3.15 28.31 18.33
C ILE A 549 2.42 27.92 17.05
N THR A 550 1.26 27.27 17.18
CA THR A 550 0.51 26.73 16.05
C THR A 550 -0.44 27.73 15.37
N ALA A 551 -0.90 28.76 16.08
CA ALA A 551 -1.84 29.76 15.54
C ALA A 551 -1.21 30.77 14.56
N ASN A 552 0.12 30.85 14.45
CA ASN A 552 0.80 31.97 13.79
C ASN A 552 1.71 31.58 12.61
N THR A 553 1.62 30.35 12.12
CA THR A 553 2.58 29.73 11.19
C THR A 553 2.72 30.44 9.84
N ASP A 554 1.69 31.10 9.32
CA ASP A 554 1.79 31.93 8.09
C ASP A 554 2.22 33.38 8.36
N SER A 555 1.95 33.91 9.55
CA SER A 555 2.25 35.32 9.90
C SER A 555 3.68 35.55 10.37
N LEU A 556 4.35 34.52 10.91
CA LEU A 556 5.70 34.62 11.49
C LEU A 556 6.83 34.69 10.45
N LEU A 557 6.57 34.30 9.20
CA LEU A 557 7.52 34.48 8.10
C LEU A 557 7.45 35.89 7.49
N SER A 558 6.33 36.61 7.66
CA SER A 558 6.14 37.97 7.12
C SER A 558 6.34 39.08 8.16
N LEU A 559 6.09 38.80 9.44
CA LEU A 559 6.34 39.71 10.55
C LEU A 559 7.67 39.35 11.19
N GLY A 560 8.72 40.10 10.84
CA GLY A 560 10.07 39.90 11.34
C GLY A 560 10.09 39.58 12.84
N LEU A 561 10.76 38.47 13.19
CA LEU A 561 10.83 37.82 14.51
C LEU A 561 11.15 38.74 15.71
N ARG A 562 11.48 40.02 15.49
CA ARG A 562 11.70 41.05 16.52
C ARG A 562 10.42 41.56 17.19
N GLN A 563 9.27 41.58 16.50
CA GLN A 563 8.02 42.11 17.08
C GLN A 563 7.25 41.11 17.94
N VAL A 564 7.51 39.81 17.75
CA VAL A 564 6.81 38.70 18.42
C VAL A 564 7.01 38.73 19.94
N GLY A 565 8.18 39.20 20.42
CA GLY A 565 8.47 39.29 21.86
C GLY A 565 7.49 40.16 22.66
N SER A 566 6.73 41.05 22.02
CA SER A 566 5.71 41.88 22.68
C SER A 566 4.36 41.18 22.91
N LEU A 567 4.09 40.08 22.20
CA LEU A 567 2.80 39.36 22.23
C LEU A 567 2.79 38.14 23.17
N VAL A 568 3.97 37.58 23.49
CA VAL A 568 4.05 36.29 24.21
C VAL A 568 4.12 36.45 25.73
N GLY A 569 4.52 37.62 26.24
CA GLY A 569 4.83 37.85 27.66
C GLY A 569 6.12 37.15 28.08
N GLU A 570 6.86 37.72 29.01
CA GLU A 570 8.00 37.03 29.63
C GLU A 570 7.49 35.87 30.49
N PRO A 571 8.15 34.69 30.48
CA PRO A 571 9.52 34.44 30.00
C PRO A 571 9.63 33.99 28.52
N TYR A 572 8.53 33.76 27.82
CA TYR A 572 8.51 33.12 26.49
C TYR A 572 9.05 34.00 25.34
N ALA A 573 9.12 35.32 25.53
CA ALA A 573 9.65 36.25 24.55
C ALA A 573 11.17 36.08 24.32
N SER A 574 11.90 35.54 25.28
CA SER A 574 13.35 35.36 25.23
C SER A 574 13.80 34.18 24.33
N ILE A 575 12.96 33.14 24.12
CA ILE A 575 13.21 32.04 23.13
C ILE A 575 13.35 32.59 21.70
N PHE A 576 12.63 33.66 21.40
CA PHE A 576 12.59 34.30 20.09
C PHE A 576 13.62 35.43 19.94
N ARG A 577 14.23 35.90 21.03
CA ARG A 577 15.24 36.98 21.03
C ARG A 577 16.66 36.43 20.99
N TYR A 578 16.95 35.56 20.02
CA TYR A 578 18.34 35.30 19.63
C TYR A 578 18.40 34.72 18.22
N ILE A 579 18.54 35.59 17.21
CA ILE A 579 18.54 35.18 15.79
C ILE A 579 19.69 35.86 15.07
N GLY A 580 20.59 35.00 14.60
CA GLY A 580 21.68 35.30 13.69
C GLY A 580 22.32 34.01 13.19
N GLY A 581 21.51 33.05 12.71
CA GLY A 581 22.01 31.78 12.19
C GLY A 581 20.91 30.75 11.91
N GLY A 582 21.17 29.87 10.95
CA GLY A 582 20.38 28.67 10.70
C GLY A 582 20.45 27.66 11.85
N ALA A 583 19.61 26.62 11.83
CA ALA A 583 19.59 25.58 12.85
C ALA A 583 19.56 24.17 12.24
N THR A 584 20.01 23.18 13.01
CA THR A 584 19.97 21.75 12.65
C THR A 584 18.95 21.04 13.53
N TYR A 585 17.84 20.61 12.95
CA TYR A 585 16.79 19.85 13.65
C TYR A 585 17.05 18.36 13.52
N VAL A 586 17.21 17.67 14.63
CA VAL A 586 17.42 16.22 14.68
C VAL A 586 16.08 15.55 14.91
N CYS A 587 15.56 14.89 13.87
CA CYS A 587 14.25 14.26 13.87
C CYS A 587 14.37 12.74 13.67
N TYR A 588 13.36 12.01 14.12
CA TYR A 588 13.13 10.62 13.70
C TYR A 588 12.05 10.61 12.62
N VAL A 589 12.42 10.12 11.43
CA VAL A 589 11.54 9.98 10.26
C VAL A 589 11.64 8.54 9.77
N ASN A 590 10.51 7.84 9.72
CA ASN A 590 10.41 6.43 9.32
C ASN A 590 11.40 5.53 10.09
N GLY A 591 11.55 5.76 11.40
CA GLY A 591 12.46 4.98 12.25
C GLY A 591 13.94 5.35 12.14
N SER A 592 14.30 6.26 11.25
CA SER A 592 15.69 6.70 11.06
C SER A 592 15.88 8.12 11.57
N GLN A 593 17.03 8.38 12.21
CA GLN A 593 17.39 9.72 12.61
C GLN A 593 17.83 10.53 11.38
N VAL A 594 17.22 11.70 11.18
CA VAL A 594 17.44 12.60 10.05
C VAL A 594 17.75 14.00 10.61
N ALA A 595 18.80 14.63 10.11
CA ALA A 595 19.15 16.00 10.45
C ALA A 595 18.69 16.96 9.35
N PHE A 596 17.80 17.89 9.70
CA PHE A 596 17.38 19.00 8.83
C PHE A 596 18.19 20.24 9.13
N THR A 597 19.15 20.57 8.26
CA THR A 597 19.89 21.83 8.36
C THR A 597 19.20 22.91 7.53
N THR A 598 18.99 24.06 8.16
CA THR A 598 18.18 25.16 7.63
C THR A 598 18.96 26.46 7.73
N ASN A 599 18.71 27.41 6.83
CA ASN A 599 19.35 28.74 6.89
C ASN A 599 18.62 29.71 7.82
N VAL A 600 17.40 29.35 8.25
CA VAL A 600 16.54 30.12 9.14
C VAL A 600 16.04 29.23 10.27
N LYS A 601 15.86 29.80 11.46
CA LYS A 601 15.30 29.07 12.61
C LYS A 601 13.76 29.07 12.52
N TYR A 602 13.14 27.91 12.66
CA TYR A 602 11.70 27.68 12.68
C TYR A 602 11.23 27.51 14.13
N PRO A 603 10.04 28.02 14.47
CA PRO A 603 9.53 28.02 15.84
C PRO A 603 8.87 26.69 16.19
N VAL A 604 9.65 25.61 16.26
CA VAL A 604 9.19 24.26 16.66
C VAL A 604 9.86 23.80 17.94
N LEU A 605 9.17 22.94 18.68
CA LEU A 605 9.58 22.29 19.91
C LEU A 605 9.69 20.77 19.70
N VAL A 606 10.40 20.12 20.61
CA VAL A 606 10.53 18.66 20.68
C VAL A 606 9.14 18.00 20.68
N GLY A 607 8.97 16.94 19.90
CA GLY A 607 7.67 16.32 19.64
C GLY A 607 7.33 16.25 18.15
N GLY A 608 6.05 16.03 17.82
CA GLY A 608 5.62 15.81 16.44
C GLY A 608 5.80 17.05 15.57
N VAL A 609 6.55 16.93 14.47
CA VAL A 609 6.82 18.02 13.51
C VAL A 609 6.54 17.60 12.08
N ALA A 610 6.24 18.58 11.25
CA ALA A 610 6.10 18.45 9.80
C ALA A 610 7.07 19.40 9.10
N ALA A 611 7.83 18.91 8.14
CA ALA A 611 8.75 19.71 7.34
C ALA A 611 8.33 19.67 5.86
N ARG A 612 8.14 20.86 5.26
CA ARG A 612 7.92 21.01 3.82
C ARG A 612 9.27 21.22 3.15
N ARG A 613 9.52 20.43 2.11
CA ARG A 613 10.75 20.51 1.32
C ARG A 613 10.47 21.12 -0.03
N GLU A 614 11.48 21.72 -0.64
CA GLU A 614 11.45 22.06 -2.06
C GLU A 614 11.74 20.84 -2.93
N THR A 615 11.54 20.95 -4.25
CA THR A 615 11.90 19.90 -5.21
C THR A 615 13.38 19.52 -5.20
N THR A 616 14.24 20.39 -4.67
CA THR A 616 15.68 20.17 -4.47
C THR A 616 16.02 19.42 -3.17
N GLY A 617 15.03 19.23 -2.28
CA GLY A 617 15.19 18.57 -0.98
C GLY A 617 15.47 19.50 0.20
N SER A 618 15.71 20.79 -0.02
CA SER A 618 15.91 21.79 1.06
C SER A 618 14.63 22.05 1.84
N VAL A 619 14.73 22.26 3.16
CA VAL A 619 13.56 22.57 4.02
C VAL A 619 13.16 24.03 3.86
N ARG A 620 11.93 24.25 3.38
CA ARG A 620 11.35 25.59 3.18
C ARG A 620 10.51 26.06 4.36
N THR A 621 9.84 25.14 5.06
CA THR A 621 9.13 25.46 6.29
C THR A 621 9.06 24.24 7.19
N MET A 622 9.02 24.48 8.50
CA MET A 622 8.82 23.45 9.50
C MET A 622 7.74 23.92 10.47
N VAL A 623 6.77 23.06 10.73
CA VAL A 623 5.58 23.36 11.51
C VAL A 623 5.37 22.30 12.58
N GLN A 624 4.87 22.74 13.72
CA GLN A 624 4.55 21.89 14.85
C GLN A 624 3.20 21.17 14.66
N LEU A 625 3.17 19.84 14.80
CA LEU A 625 1.91 19.06 14.80
C LEU A 625 1.09 19.32 16.07
N MET A 626 -0.19 18.98 16.07
CA MET A 626 -1.03 19.09 17.26
C MET A 626 -0.96 17.81 18.11
N PRO A 627 -0.62 17.90 19.41
CA PRO A 627 -0.61 16.77 20.31
C PRO A 627 -2.03 16.40 20.70
N MET A 628 -2.22 15.13 20.99
CA MET A 628 -3.43 14.59 21.56
C MET A 628 -3.10 13.37 22.43
N LYS A 629 -3.82 13.21 23.53
CA LYS A 629 -3.81 11.97 24.29
C LYS A 629 -4.69 10.95 23.58
N ILE A 630 -4.17 9.76 23.31
CA ILE A 630 -4.94 8.69 22.69
C ILE A 630 -5.50 7.78 23.79
N ASP A 631 -6.83 7.68 23.83
CA ASP A 631 -7.55 6.84 24.79
C ASP A 631 -7.74 5.41 24.25
N GLN A 632 -7.99 5.29 22.94
CA GLN A 632 -8.17 4.01 22.27
C GLN A 632 -7.54 4.02 20.88
N VAL A 633 -7.02 2.85 20.48
CA VAL A 633 -6.41 2.62 19.18
C VAL A 633 -7.27 1.64 18.40
N GLY A 634 -7.69 2.03 17.20
CA GLY A 634 -8.27 1.15 16.20
C GLY A 634 -7.28 0.83 15.08
N ALA A 635 -7.73 0.08 14.07
CA ALA A 635 -6.87 -0.32 12.94
C ALA A 635 -6.46 0.87 12.04
N ALA A 636 -7.33 1.87 11.87
CA ALA A 636 -7.13 3.02 10.97
C ALA A 636 -7.50 4.37 11.61
N SER A 637 -7.99 4.38 12.86
CA SER A 637 -8.30 5.59 13.61
C SER A 637 -7.94 5.45 15.09
N VAL A 638 -7.85 6.58 15.78
CA VAL A 638 -7.66 6.65 17.23
C VAL A 638 -8.77 7.50 17.85
N MET A 639 -9.09 7.21 19.11
CA MET A 639 -10.03 8.00 19.89
C MET A 639 -9.27 8.89 20.87
N SER A 640 -9.68 10.14 20.96
CA SER A 640 -9.20 11.09 21.97
C SER A 640 -10.35 11.94 22.46
N ASN A 641 -10.60 11.91 23.77
CA ASN A 641 -11.66 12.65 24.43
C ASN A 641 -13.03 12.46 23.75
N GLY A 642 -13.36 11.22 23.39
CA GLY A 642 -14.60 10.86 22.69
C GLY A 642 -14.68 11.27 21.22
N THR A 643 -13.65 11.95 20.68
CA THR A 643 -13.57 12.33 19.26
C THR A 643 -12.71 11.33 18.50
N ARG A 644 -13.19 10.91 17.32
CA ARG A 644 -12.47 10.01 16.42
C ARG A 644 -11.55 10.81 15.50
N PHE A 645 -10.29 10.43 15.44
CA PHE A 645 -9.30 10.96 14.52
C PHE A 645 -8.81 9.85 13.60
N GLU A 646 -8.87 10.08 12.30
CA GLU A 646 -8.34 9.12 11.33
C GLU A 646 -6.81 9.19 11.30
N MET A 647 -6.16 8.05 11.14
CA MET A 647 -4.71 7.98 10.92
C MET A 647 -4.40 8.16 9.44
N ALA A 648 -3.19 8.65 9.14
CA ALA A 648 -2.64 8.58 7.79
C ALA A 648 -2.16 7.15 7.47
N ASP A 649 -2.20 6.77 6.18
CA ASP A 649 -1.72 5.46 5.71
C ASP A 649 -0.23 5.22 6.08
N ASP A 650 0.54 6.30 6.17
CA ASP A 650 1.97 6.32 6.50
C ASP A 650 2.25 6.79 7.93
N ALA A 651 1.26 6.72 8.83
CA ALA A 651 1.43 7.11 10.22
C ALA A 651 2.57 6.32 10.90
N GLN A 652 3.48 7.04 11.54
CA GLN A 652 4.66 6.47 12.16
C GLN A 652 4.40 6.18 13.64
N VAL A 653 4.82 5.00 14.11
CA VAL A 653 4.64 4.59 15.51
C VAL A 653 6.00 4.37 16.16
N TYR A 654 6.20 4.99 17.31
CA TYR A 654 7.44 4.93 18.07
C TYR A 654 7.18 4.47 19.50
N LEU A 655 8.05 3.60 20.01
CA LEU A 655 8.22 3.36 21.44
C LEU A 655 9.26 4.36 21.96
N TRP A 656 8.90 5.11 23.00
CA TRP A 656 9.84 5.97 23.70
C TRP A 656 10.33 5.29 24.97
N TYR A 657 11.64 5.09 25.07
CA TYR A 657 12.27 4.45 26.23
C TYR A 657 13.63 5.07 26.53
N LYS A 658 13.83 5.51 27.78
CA LYS A 658 15.09 6.12 28.28
C LYS A 658 15.64 7.24 27.39
N GLY A 659 14.75 8.11 26.89
CA GLY A 659 15.14 9.27 26.09
C GLY A 659 15.46 8.97 24.62
N GLN A 660 15.12 7.78 24.11
CA GLN A 660 15.27 7.43 22.70
C GLN A 660 13.98 6.91 22.08
N TYR A 661 13.84 7.14 20.78
CA TYR A 661 12.73 6.63 19.96
C TYR A 661 13.14 5.34 19.24
N TYR A 662 12.27 4.33 19.30
CA TYR A 662 12.40 3.08 18.58
C TYR A 662 11.17 2.87 17.70
N ALA A 663 11.37 2.65 16.41
CA ALA A 663 10.26 2.34 15.51
C ALA A 663 9.57 1.04 15.92
N THR A 664 8.24 1.04 15.95
CA THR A 664 7.41 -0.12 16.25
C THR A 664 6.17 -0.09 15.36
N LYS A 665 5.26 -1.05 15.55
CA LYS A 665 3.99 -1.14 14.82
C LYS A 665 2.83 -0.80 15.74
N LEU A 666 1.75 -0.30 15.16
CA LEU A 666 0.53 -0.05 15.90
C LEU A 666 -0.02 -1.31 16.60
N THR A 667 0.16 -2.49 16.00
CA THR A 667 -0.24 -3.78 16.57
C THR A 667 0.55 -4.19 17.81
N GLU A 668 1.71 -3.57 18.07
CA GLU A 668 2.59 -3.87 19.19
C GLU A 668 2.35 -2.94 20.39
N VAL A 669 1.50 -1.90 20.23
CA VAL A 669 1.18 -0.91 21.25
C VAL A 669 -0.32 -0.85 21.48
N ASN A 670 -0.75 -0.74 22.74
CA ASN A 670 -2.15 -0.61 23.11
C ASN A 670 -2.31 0.37 24.29
N SER A 671 -3.51 0.91 24.49
CA SER A 671 -3.78 1.86 25.56
C SER A 671 -3.87 1.23 26.94
N GLU A 672 -3.84 -0.10 27.06
CA GLU A 672 -3.81 -0.81 28.35
C GLU A 672 -2.40 -0.78 28.95
N GLY A 673 -1.39 -1.18 28.18
CA GLY A 673 0.01 -1.29 28.60
C GLY A 673 0.87 -0.04 28.33
N TYR A 674 0.38 0.91 27.55
CA TYR A 674 1.12 2.14 27.20
C TYR A 674 0.27 3.39 27.38
N TYR A 675 0.92 4.48 27.77
CA TYR A 675 0.41 5.83 27.54
C TYR A 675 0.71 6.24 26.10
N LEU A 676 -0.31 6.65 25.37
CA LEU A 676 -0.21 6.93 23.94
C LEU A 676 -0.42 8.42 23.67
N THR A 677 0.56 9.03 22.99
CA THR A 677 0.51 10.41 22.51
C THR A 677 0.45 10.41 20.99
N GLY A 678 -0.61 10.99 20.43
CA GLY A 678 -0.77 11.21 19.00
C GLY A 678 -0.35 12.62 18.60
N TRP A 679 0.11 12.76 17.36
CA TRP A 679 0.42 14.03 16.72
C TRP A 679 -0.29 14.10 15.37
N TYR A 680 -1.18 15.07 15.19
CA TYR A 680 -1.97 15.23 13.97
C TYR A 680 -1.68 16.55 13.25
N ASP A 681 -1.87 16.58 11.93
CA ASP A 681 -1.68 17.78 11.11
C ASP A 681 -2.89 18.72 11.18
N ASN A 682 -2.67 20.02 11.37
CA ASN A 682 -3.77 21.00 11.45
C ASN A 682 -3.40 22.33 10.79
N PHE A 683 -2.86 22.27 9.57
CA PHE A 683 -2.30 23.42 8.87
C PHE A 683 -3.24 23.98 7.78
N GLY A 684 -4.54 23.67 7.84
CA GLY A 684 -5.54 24.19 6.90
C GLY A 684 -5.76 23.37 5.62
N CYS A 685 -5.09 22.23 5.45
CA CYS A 685 -5.35 21.28 4.37
C CYS A 685 -6.80 20.76 4.47
N ALA A 686 -7.56 20.80 3.36
CA ALA A 686 -8.97 20.42 3.34
C ALA A 686 -9.20 18.95 3.73
N ALA A 687 -8.33 18.05 3.27
CA ALA A 687 -8.30 16.64 3.64
C ALA A 687 -7.25 16.33 4.74
N GLY A 688 -6.83 17.32 5.55
CA GLY A 688 -5.88 17.14 6.65
C GLY A 688 -6.50 16.51 7.91
N LYS A 689 -5.98 16.89 9.09
CA LYS A 689 -6.44 16.43 10.42
C LYS A 689 -6.29 14.92 10.64
N ARG A 690 -5.25 14.35 10.04
CA ARG A 690 -4.81 12.97 10.20
C ARG A 690 -3.73 12.86 11.25
N VAL A 691 -3.80 11.80 12.04
CA VAL A 691 -2.73 11.44 12.96
C VAL A 691 -1.55 10.92 12.14
N ARG A 692 -0.41 11.59 12.26
CA ARG A 692 0.82 11.33 11.49
C ARG A 692 1.87 10.60 12.31
N VAL A 693 1.90 10.83 13.62
CA VAL A 693 2.86 10.19 14.52
C VAL A 693 2.19 9.76 15.81
N ILE A 694 2.51 8.56 16.29
CA ILE A 694 2.10 8.04 17.59
C ILE A 694 3.35 7.67 18.38
N VAL A 695 3.42 8.12 19.63
CA VAL A 695 4.48 7.80 20.57
C VAL A 695 3.88 7.05 21.75
N ALA A 696 4.40 5.86 22.01
CA ALA A 696 4.01 5.00 23.12
C ALA A 696 5.05 5.05 24.23
N VAL A 697 4.61 5.31 25.46
CA VAL A 697 5.41 5.25 26.68
C VAL A 697 4.86 4.12 27.54
N LYS A 698 5.70 3.16 27.94
CA LYS A 698 5.26 2.00 28.72
C LYS A 698 4.71 2.46 30.08
N LYS A 699 3.57 1.91 30.51
CA LYS A 699 3.10 2.09 31.89
C LYS A 699 3.95 1.20 32.81
N ASP A 700 4.41 1.77 33.90
CA ASP A 700 5.14 1.04 34.93
C ASP A 700 4.24 0.05 35.69
#